data_AF-A0A7S7C0L7-F1
#
_entry.id   AF-A0A7S7C0L7-F1
#
_cell.length_a   1.000
_cell.length_b   1.000
_cell.length_c   1.000
_cell.angle_alpha   90.00
_cell.angle_beta   90.00
_cell.angle_gamma   90.00
#
_symmetry.space_group_name_H-M   'P 1'
#
loop_
_entity.id
_entity.type
_entity.pdbx_description
1 polymer ?
#
loop_
_entity_poly.entity_id
_entity_poly.type
_entity_poly.pdbx_seq_one_letter_code
_entity_poly.pdbx_strand_id
1 'polypeptide(L)'
;MTDPAFPISPLLPRMRDSLAAHPRLVLEAPPGAGKTTQVPLALLDAPWLAGRKIVMLEPRRVAARSAAQFMARQLGEPVGETVGYRIRFENKTSARTRIEVVTEGILTRLIQDDPMLESVGVLLFDEFHERHLAGDLGLALALDVQAQVRDDLRIVAMSATLDGERLAGFLEAPRLSSAGRSFPVEIAHFPARRDEALEPQTRRAVEHALSTHPGDVLVFLPGQREIARVHGALQDVLDPAVQVLALHGELSVEAQSQVLQPGPQGRRRVVLATNVAESSVTLPGVRVVIDSGLAREPHYDPNSGFSRLDVAAIAQASADQRAGRAGRVASGWAYRLWPQSQRLEPQRRAEITQVELTGLALELAAWGSSALRFVDAPPSGALAAAHELLQRLGALTASGGITALGRRMLALGTHPRLAAMLAQAGEATRVALACDLAALLEARDPLRQGGDGLAARWRALAAFRQGRSAADANRGGLAAIDSAARQWRRRLRCDSVPPSSVEAHALGDLLSHAFPDRIAARHPADPLRYLLANGRSARLFDHSDLRGEPWLVASELRYEAKDALLLRAAPVDEAYLRRSLPERFVQQDVVQWDADKRALVARRQSSFDRIVLDSRPAGRVDPAHAAGALTDAVRQLGLDALPWTENLQQWRARVQSLRRWMPELALPDLSDAALLETLDTWLRPAFAGKTRLDALDEASLGEALKSALPWERRQSIDRHAPTRISVPSGMERPISYALDHAGQPLPPVLAVKLQELFGLAETPRIADGRIPLTLHLLSPGGRPLQVTQDLKSFWATTYPDVKKEMKGRYPRHPWPDDPWTAAATHRAKPRGT
;
A
#
# COMPACT_ATOMS: atom_id res chain seq x y z
N MET A 1 46.29 -27.24 -6.75
CA MET A 1 45.72 -26.05 -6.09
C MET A 1 44.73 -26.55 -5.05
N THR A 2 44.89 -26.20 -3.78
CA THR A 2 43.91 -26.54 -2.74
C THR A 2 42.58 -25.87 -3.05
N ASP A 3 41.49 -26.64 -3.10
CA ASP A 3 40.15 -26.09 -3.25
C ASP A 3 39.90 -25.03 -2.17
N PRO A 4 39.39 -23.83 -2.52
CA PRO A 4 39.09 -22.81 -1.53
C PRO A 4 38.00 -23.32 -0.57
N ALA A 5 38.35 -23.53 0.70
CA ALA A 5 37.39 -23.97 1.70
C ALA A 5 36.38 -22.85 2.04
N PHE A 6 35.14 -22.97 1.55
CA PHE A 6 34.06 -22.02 1.83
C PHE A 6 33.40 -22.28 3.19
N PRO A 7 32.97 -21.25 3.94
CA PRO A 7 32.28 -21.40 5.22
C PRO A 7 31.01 -22.25 5.15
N ILE A 8 30.31 -22.24 4.01
CA ILE A 8 29.10 -23.04 3.82
C ILE A 8 29.37 -24.53 3.59
N SER A 9 30.60 -24.92 3.23
CA SER A 9 30.90 -26.30 2.79
C SER A 9 30.44 -27.39 3.76
N PRO A 10 30.64 -27.27 5.10
CA PRO A 10 30.17 -28.26 6.06
C PRO A 10 28.64 -28.40 6.15
N LEU A 11 27.90 -27.38 5.69
CA LEU A 11 26.43 -27.34 5.73
C LEU A 11 25.80 -27.96 4.47
N LEU A 12 26.54 -28.06 3.37
CA LEU A 12 26.01 -28.55 2.08
C LEU A 12 25.44 -29.98 2.14
N PRO A 13 26.04 -30.97 2.85
CA PRO A 13 25.43 -32.29 3.00
C PRO A 13 24.07 -32.23 3.71
N ARG A 14 23.99 -31.53 4.85
CA ARG A 14 22.73 -31.34 5.59
C ARG A 14 21.66 -30.64 4.77
N MET A 15 22.06 -29.69 3.93
CA MET A 15 21.16 -29.01 3.00
C MET A 15 20.57 -29.99 1.97
N ARG A 16 21.41 -30.87 1.39
CA ARG A 16 20.95 -31.90 0.44
C ARG A 16 19.98 -32.87 1.09
N ASP A 17 20.29 -33.32 2.30
CA ASP A 17 19.44 -34.23 3.07
C ASP A 17 18.10 -33.57 3.40
N SER A 18 18.13 -32.30 3.83
CA SER A 18 16.92 -31.52 4.12
C SER A 18 16.06 -31.36 2.88
N LEU A 19 16.63 -31.08 1.71
CA LEU A 19 15.87 -30.90 0.45
C LEU A 19 15.38 -32.22 -0.17
N ALA A 20 16.02 -33.33 0.18
CA ALA A 20 15.51 -34.66 -0.14
C ALA A 20 14.26 -35.00 0.69
N ALA A 21 14.22 -34.55 1.95
CA ALA A 21 13.11 -34.82 2.88
C ALA A 21 11.98 -33.76 2.84
N HIS A 22 12.31 -32.51 2.57
CA HIS A 22 11.37 -31.37 2.56
C HIS A 22 11.52 -30.56 1.26
N PRO A 23 10.43 -30.19 0.58
CA PRO A 23 10.48 -29.49 -0.70
C PRO A 23 10.86 -28.00 -0.56
N ARG A 24 10.98 -27.49 0.67
CA ARG A 24 11.32 -26.09 0.95
C ARG A 24 12.47 -26.00 1.93
N LEU A 25 13.29 -24.96 1.80
CA LEU A 25 14.38 -24.68 2.74
C LEU A 25 14.62 -23.16 2.87
N VAL A 26 14.87 -22.71 4.10
CA VAL A 26 15.46 -21.39 4.35
C VAL A 26 16.92 -21.57 4.72
N LEU A 27 17.81 -20.98 3.92
CA LEU A 27 19.24 -20.98 4.16
C LEU A 27 19.70 -19.58 4.56
N GLU A 28 20.25 -19.47 5.76
CA GLU A 28 20.81 -18.23 6.27
C GLU A 28 22.34 -18.30 6.26
N ALA A 29 22.96 -17.43 5.49
CA ALA A 29 24.41 -17.35 5.41
C ALA A 29 24.83 -15.93 5.05
N PRO A 30 25.81 -15.34 5.75
CA PRO A 30 26.26 -13.99 5.45
C PRO A 30 26.92 -13.92 4.07
N PRO A 31 27.01 -12.74 3.45
CA PRO A 31 27.65 -12.58 2.16
C PRO A 31 29.12 -13.04 2.20
N GLY A 32 29.57 -13.76 1.17
CA GLY A 32 30.91 -14.34 1.13
C GLY A 32 31.04 -15.73 1.78
N ALA A 33 30.01 -16.24 2.46
CA ALA A 33 30.00 -17.63 2.95
C ALA A 33 29.98 -18.69 1.84
N GLY A 34 29.65 -18.30 0.60
CA GLY A 34 29.57 -19.17 -0.57
C GLY A 34 28.15 -19.60 -0.95
N LYS A 35 27.10 -19.05 -0.35
CA LYS A 35 25.70 -19.46 -0.63
C LYS A 35 25.34 -19.41 -2.12
N THR A 36 25.60 -18.28 -2.78
CA THR A 36 25.30 -18.04 -4.19
C THR A 36 26.09 -18.95 -5.14
N THR A 37 27.33 -19.32 -4.77
CA THR A 37 28.28 -19.97 -5.69
C THR A 37 28.50 -21.46 -5.40
N GLN A 38 28.13 -21.94 -4.22
CA GLN A 38 28.32 -23.33 -3.81
C GLN A 38 27.00 -24.10 -3.73
N VAL A 39 25.89 -23.45 -3.35
CA VAL A 39 24.59 -24.12 -3.22
C VAL A 39 24.11 -24.68 -4.56
N PRO A 40 24.11 -23.93 -5.68
CA PRO A 40 23.65 -24.49 -6.95
C PRO A 40 24.49 -25.69 -7.40
N LEU A 41 25.82 -25.60 -7.25
CA LEU A 41 26.75 -26.68 -7.62
C LEU A 41 26.51 -27.94 -6.78
N ALA A 42 26.30 -27.80 -5.47
CA ALA A 42 26.05 -28.92 -4.57
C ALA A 42 24.74 -29.68 -4.85
N LEU A 43 23.81 -29.04 -5.58
CA LEU A 43 22.51 -29.62 -5.92
C LEU A 43 22.47 -30.28 -7.31
N LEU A 44 23.50 -30.10 -8.16
CA LEU A 44 23.53 -30.62 -9.54
C LEU A 44 23.27 -32.13 -9.64
N ASP A 45 23.82 -32.88 -8.69
CA ASP A 45 23.76 -34.34 -8.64
C ASP A 45 22.74 -34.85 -7.61
N ALA A 46 21.84 -33.99 -7.15
CA ALA A 46 20.77 -34.41 -6.26
C ALA A 46 19.82 -35.39 -6.99
N PRO A 47 19.56 -36.60 -6.45
CA PRO A 47 18.74 -37.59 -7.15
C PRO A 47 17.34 -37.09 -7.55
N TRP A 48 16.72 -36.30 -6.68
CA TRP A 48 15.40 -35.71 -6.92
C TRP A 48 15.38 -34.66 -8.04
N LEU A 49 16.54 -34.09 -8.40
CA LEU A 49 16.64 -33.13 -9.50
C LEU A 49 16.40 -33.84 -10.83
N ALA A 50 16.72 -35.14 -10.94
CA ALA A 50 16.45 -36.00 -12.09
C ALA A 50 16.87 -35.36 -13.44
N GLY A 51 18.03 -34.70 -13.48
CA GLY A 51 18.53 -34.03 -14.68
C GLY A 51 17.87 -32.69 -15.02
N ARG A 52 16.88 -32.22 -14.24
CA ARG A 52 16.21 -30.93 -14.43
C ARG A 52 17.12 -29.76 -14.06
N LYS A 53 16.69 -28.55 -14.43
CA LYS A 53 17.41 -27.30 -14.21
C LYS A 53 17.25 -26.79 -12.79
N ILE A 54 18.28 -26.09 -12.34
CA ILE A 54 18.33 -25.23 -11.16
C ILE A 54 18.21 -23.80 -11.69
N VAL A 55 17.17 -23.07 -11.29
CA VAL A 55 17.05 -21.64 -11.61
C VAL A 55 17.32 -20.85 -10.34
N MET A 56 18.31 -19.97 -10.39
CA MET A 56 18.68 -19.11 -9.26
C MET A 56 18.37 -17.66 -9.59
N LEU A 57 17.47 -17.07 -8.82
CA LEU A 57 17.22 -15.64 -8.82
C LEU A 57 18.37 -14.90 -8.15
N GLU A 58 18.90 -13.90 -8.83
CA GLU A 58 19.78 -12.88 -8.26
C GLU A 58 19.22 -11.48 -8.64
N PRO A 59 18.90 -10.60 -7.67
CA PRO A 59 18.28 -9.28 -7.91
C PRO A 59 19.05 -8.33 -8.87
N ARG A 60 20.38 -8.41 -8.87
CA ARG A 60 21.32 -7.50 -9.52
C ARG A 60 21.99 -8.16 -10.73
N ARG A 61 21.86 -7.53 -11.89
CA ARG A 61 22.45 -8.01 -13.17
C ARG A 61 23.95 -8.35 -13.09
N VAL A 62 24.75 -7.52 -12.41
CA VAL A 62 26.20 -7.73 -12.31
C VAL A 62 26.54 -8.91 -11.39
N ALA A 63 25.78 -9.09 -10.31
CA ALA A 63 25.94 -10.22 -9.43
C ALA A 63 25.49 -11.53 -10.09
N ALA A 64 24.37 -11.53 -10.84
CA ALA A 64 23.94 -12.67 -11.65
C ALA A 64 25.05 -13.15 -12.62
N ARG A 65 25.63 -12.23 -13.40
CA ARG A 65 26.74 -12.53 -14.32
C ARG A 65 27.98 -13.01 -13.58
N SER A 66 28.36 -12.33 -12.49
CA SER A 66 29.56 -12.66 -11.72
C SER A 66 29.44 -14.04 -11.04
N ALA A 67 28.27 -14.37 -10.51
CA ALA A 67 27.96 -15.67 -9.91
C ALA A 67 28.08 -16.80 -10.94
N ALA A 68 27.45 -16.64 -12.11
CA ALA A 68 27.53 -17.61 -13.19
C ALA A 68 28.98 -17.81 -13.69
N GLN A 69 29.73 -16.72 -13.89
CA GLN A 69 31.16 -16.77 -14.26
C GLN A 69 32.03 -17.41 -13.20
N PHE A 70 31.74 -17.19 -11.92
CA PHE A 70 32.48 -17.81 -10.83
C PHE A 70 32.19 -19.32 -10.76
N MET A 71 30.94 -19.74 -10.85
CA MET A 71 30.54 -21.15 -10.87
C MET A 71 31.11 -21.90 -12.08
N ALA A 72 30.99 -21.35 -13.30
CA ALA A 72 31.56 -21.97 -14.51
C ALA A 72 33.08 -22.17 -14.40
N ARG A 73 33.81 -21.18 -13.86
CA ARG A 73 35.26 -21.29 -13.63
C ARG A 73 35.63 -22.39 -12.65
N GLN A 74 34.84 -22.63 -11.61
CA GLN A 74 35.07 -23.73 -10.67
C GLN A 74 34.93 -25.10 -11.33
N LEU A 75 34.08 -25.20 -12.36
CA LEU A 75 33.90 -26.40 -13.16
C LEU A 75 34.93 -26.53 -14.32
N GLY A 76 35.79 -25.51 -14.52
CA GLY A 76 36.75 -25.50 -15.61
C GLY A 76 36.15 -25.27 -17.00
N GLU A 77 34.92 -24.75 -17.08
CA GLU A 77 34.17 -24.54 -18.33
C GLU A 77 33.89 -23.04 -18.60
N PRO A 78 33.60 -22.65 -19.86
CA PRO A 78 33.07 -21.33 -20.17
C PRO A 78 31.60 -21.20 -19.76
N VAL A 79 31.16 -19.97 -19.44
CA VAL A 79 29.74 -19.68 -19.17
C VAL A 79 28.88 -19.98 -20.40
N GLY A 80 27.73 -20.60 -20.17
CA GLY A 80 26.78 -21.03 -21.19
C GLY A 80 26.81 -22.54 -21.44
N GLU A 81 27.76 -23.26 -20.85
CA GLU A 81 27.75 -24.73 -20.77
C GLU A 81 26.86 -25.19 -19.62
N THR A 82 27.38 -25.86 -18.58
CA THR A 82 26.58 -26.33 -17.44
C THR A 82 25.99 -25.16 -16.66
N VAL A 83 26.73 -24.07 -16.51
CA VAL A 83 26.28 -22.84 -15.84
C VAL A 83 26.10 -21.71 -16.84
N GLY A 84 24.91 -21.09 -16.83
CA GLY A 84 24.57 -19.94 -17.67
C GLY A 84 23.82 -18.86 -16.89
N TYR A 85 23.51 -17.76 -17.57
CA TYR A 85 22.65 -16.71 -17.01
C TYR A 85 21.77 -16.07 -18.07
N ARG A 86 20.65 -15.49 -17.61
CA ARG A 86 19.73 -14.70 -18.41
C ARG A 86 19.37 -13.41 -17.67
N ILE A 87 19.81 -12.29 -18.22
CA ILE A 87 19.52 -10.94 -17.72
C ILE A 87 18.90 -10.10 -18.83
N ARG A 88 18.37 -8.93 -18.48
CA ARG A 88 17.82 -8.02 -19.49
C ARG A 88 18.88 -7.68 -20.56
N PHE A 89 18.54 -7.94 -21.82
CA PHE A 89 19.36 -7.75 -23.02
C PHE A 89 20.56 -8.71 -23.21
N GLU A 90 20.74 -9.72 -22.35
CA GLU A 90 21.83 -10.70 -22.50
C GLU A 90 21.38 -12.10 -22.06
N ASN A 91 21.62 -13.09 -22.90
CA ASN A 91 21.36 -14.50 -22.61
C ASN A 91 22.59 -15.34 -22.96
N LYS A 92 23.15 -16.01 -21.96
CA LYS A 92 24.31 -16.91 -22.08
C LYS A 92 23.92 -18.29 -21.55
N THR A 93 23.00 -18.94 -22.24
CA THR A 93 22.52 -20.30 -21.95
C THR A 93 22.56 -21.15 -23.21
N SER A 94 22.62 -22.46 -23.05
CA SER A 94 22.54 -23.44 -24.14
C SER A 94 21.67 -24.64 -23.73
N ALA A 95 21.50 -25.61 -24.64
CA ALA A 95 20.85 -26.88 -24.31
C ALA A 95 21.58 -27.68 -23.20
N ARG A 96 22.87 -27.41 -22.98
CA ARG A 96 23.68 -28.05 -21.91
C ARG A 96 23.48 -27.40 -20.53
N THR A 97 22.84 -26.24 -20.46
CA THR A 97 22.74 -25.48 -19.21
C THR A 97 21.81 -26.14 -18.21
N ARG A 98 22.37 -26.41 -17.02
CA ARG A 98 21.71 -27.01 -15.87
C ARG A 98 21.50 -26.01 -14.73
N ILE A 99 22.37 -25.02 -14.57
CA ILE A 99 22.19 -23.89 -13.65
C ILE A 99 21.97 -22.62 -14.46
N GLU A 100 20.81 -22.00 -14.31
CA GLU A 100 20.47 -20.73 -14.94
C GLU A 100 20.31 -19.64 -13.88
N VAL A 101 21.23 -18.66 -13.87
CA VAL A 101 21.13 -17.50 -12.99
C VAL A 101 20.30 -16.41 -13.68
N VAL A 102 19.20 -15.99 -13.07
CA VAL A 102 18.24 -15.06 -13.67
C VAL A 102 18.00 -13.84 -12.78
N THR A 103 17.62 -12.73 -13.37
CA THR A 103 17.13 -11.55 -12.61
C THR A 103 15.62 -11.62 -12.37
N GLU A 104 15.12 -10.83 -11.41
CA GLU A 104 13.72 -10.86 -10.94
C GLU A 104 12.67 -10.85 -12.05
N GLY A 105 12.72 -9.85 -12.93
CA GLY A 105 11.75 -9.77 -14.04
C GLY A 105 11.85 -10.92 -15.05
N ILE A 106 13.00 -11.58 -15.15
CA ILE A 106 13.18 -12.77 -16.00
C ILE A 106 12.55 -14.00 -15.33
N LEU A 107 12.74 -14.16 -14.02
CA LEU A 107 12.09 -15.25 -13.27
C LEU A 107 10.57 -15.13 -13.35
N THR A 108 10.01 -13.93 -13.08
CA THR A 108 8.56 -13.71 -13.16
C THR A 108 8.01 -14.10 -14.53
N ARG A 109 8.69 -13.70 -15.61
CA ARG A 109 8.30 -14.10 -16.97
C ARG A 109 8.38 -15.59 -17.20
N LEU A 110 9.45 -16.23 -16.75
CA LEU A 110 9.65 -17.67 -16.89
C LEU A 110 8.47 -18.44 -16.25
N ILE A 111 8.08 -18.08 -15.03
CA ILE A 111 6.96 -18.75 -14.32
C ILE A 111 5.61 -18.42 -14.98
N GLN A 112 5.37 -17.17 -15.38
CA GLN A 112 4.12 -16.77 -16.03
C GLN A 112 3.92 -17.43 -17.41
N ASP A 113 4.99 -17.55 -18.21
CA ASP A 113 4.93 -18.11 -19.55
C ASP A 113 4.86 -19.66 -19.53
N ASP A 114 5.47 -20.31 -18.53
CA ASP A 114 5.41 -21.75 -18.30
C ASP A 114 5.12 -22.07 -16.81
N PRO A 115 3.84 -22.07 -16.39
CA PRO A 115 3.45 -22.40 -15.02
C PRO A 115 3.78 -23.83 -14.60
N MET A 116 3.98 -24.76 -15.55
CA MET A 116 4.31 -26.15 -15.23
C MET A 116 5.77 -26.30 -14.84
N LEU A 117 6.64 -25.42 -15.32
CA LEU A 117 8.08 -25.40 -15.03
C LEU A 117 8.74 -26.79 -15.21
N GLU A 118 8.28 -27.61 -16.16
CA GLU A 118 8.62 -29.05 -16.24
C GLU A 118 10.12 -29.29 -16.28
N SER A 119 10.84 -28.39 -16.96
CA SER A 119 12.30 -28.44 -17.08
C SER A 119 13.07 -28.04 -15.81
N VAL A 120 12.39 -27.53 -14.78
CA VAL A 120 12.97 -26.99 -13.54
C VAL A 120 12.63 -27.89 -12.36
N GLY A 121 13.66 -28.27 -11.59
CA GLY A 121 13.49 -29.07 -10.37
C GLY A 121 13.65 -28.24 -9.09
N VAL A 122 14.31 -27.09 -9.14
CA VAL A 122 14.46 -26.20 -7.98
C VAL A 122 14.57 -24.73 -8.37
N LEU A 123 13.91 -23.88 -7.57
CA LEU A 123 14.05 -22.42 -7.59
C LEU A 123 14.83 -21.96 -6.36
N LEU A 124 15.91 -21.21 -6.58
CA LEU A 124 16.72 -20.61 -5.53
C LEU A 124 16.50 -19.09 -5.53
N PHE A 125 16.03 -18.52 -4.43
CA PHE A 125 15.83 -17.08 -4.24
C PHE A 125 17.02 -16.52 -3.47
N ASP A 126 18.03 -15.99 -4.17
CA ASP A 126 19.18 -15.37 -3.51
C ASP A 126 18.88 -13.94 -3.03
N GLU A 127 19.58 -13.52 -1.98
CA GLU A 127 19.47 -12.18 -1.40
C GLU A 127 18.02 -11.79 -1.04
N PHE A 128 17.21 -12.76 -0.59
CA PHE A 128 15.77 -12.55 -0.37
C PHE A 128 15.44 -11.48 0.70
N HIS A 129 16.43 -11.11 1.53
CA HIS A 129 16.30 -10.00 2.48
C HIS A 129 16.24 -8.61 1.83
N GLU A 130 16.54 -8.46 0.53
CA GLU A 130 16.34 -7.19 -0.16
C GLU A 130 14.86 -6.83 -0.32
N ARG A 131 13.95 -7.83 -0.23
CA ARG A 131 12.48 -7.69 -0.22
C ARG A 131 11.93 -6.82 -1.36
N HIS A 132 12.48 -7.00 -2.55
CA HIS A 132 11.97 -6.39 -3.78
C HIS A 132 10.64 -7.00 -4.19
N LEU A 133 9.78 -6.19 -4.81
CA LEU A 133 8.44 -6.59 -5.20
C LEU A 133 8.44 -7.77 -6.19
N ALA A 134 9.33 -7.74 -7.17
CA ALA A 134 9.40 -8.80 -8.19
C ALA A 134 9.93 -10.14 -7.62
N GLY A 135 10.84 -10.08 -6.64
CA GLY A 135 11.30 -11.26 -5.90
C GLY A 135 10.18 -11.87 -5.05
N ASP A 136 9.44 -11.03 -4.31
CA ASP A 136 8.27 -11.46 -3.52
C ASP A 136 7.17 -12.07 -4.42
N LEU A 137 6.87 -11.47 -5.58
CA LEU A 137 5.95 -12.04 -6.57
C LEU A 137 6.44 -13.38 -7.12
N GLY A 138 7.73 -13.47 -7.48
CA GLY A 138 8.31 -14.73 -7.96
C GLY A 138 8.18 -15.87 -6.96
N LEU A 139 8.36 -15.58 -5.66
CA LEU A 139 8.17 -16.57 -4.59
C LEU A 139 6.70 -16.96 -4.46
N ALA A 140 5.79 -15.98 -4.49
CA ALA A 140 4.36 -16.23 -4.39
C ALA A 140 3.83 -17.11 -5.54
N LEU A 141 4.27 -16.84 -6.78
CA LEU A 141 3.96 -17.66 -7.96
C LEU A 141 4.55 -19.08 -7.82
N ALA A 142 5.81 -19.20 -7.38
CA ALA A 142 6.45 -20.50 -7.18
C ALA A 142 5.72 -21.37 -6.14
N LEU A 143 5.25 -20.76 -5.05
CA LEU A 143 4.47 -21.45 -4.01
C LEU A 143 3.11 -21.92 -4.54
N ASP A 144 2.47 -21.12 -5.38
CA ASP A 144 1.19 -21.48 -5.99
C ASP A 144 1.34 -22.64 -6.99
N VAL A 145 2.36 -22.59 -7.86
CA VAL A 145 2.73 -23.70 -8.75
C VAL A 145 3.00 -24.97 -7.94
N GLN A 146 3.77 -24.86 -6.86
CA GLN A 146 4.11 -26.00 -6.01
C GLN A 146 2.87 -26.60 -5.32
N ALA A 147 1.93 -25.76 -4.90
CA ALA A 147 0.72 -26.21 -4.21
C ALA A 147 -0.30 -26.86 -5.16
N GLN A 148 -0.35 -26.43 -6.43
CA GLN A 148 -1.39 -26.87 -7.37
C GLN A 148 -0.94 -28.03 -8.28
N VAL A 149 0.27 -27.98 -8.82
CA VAL A 149 0.67 -28.85 -9.95
C VAL A 149 2.06 -29.46 -9.83
N ARG A 150 2.95 -28.89 -9.01
CA ARG A 150 4.35 -29.31 -8.88
C ARG A 150 4.77 -29.47 -7.43
N ASP A 151 4.14 -30.40 -6.71
CA ASP A 151 4.52 -30.74 -5.32
C ASP A 151 5.99 -31.17 -5.19
N ASP A 152 6.57 -31.64 -6.30
CA ASP A 152 7.98 -31.99 -6.46
C ASP A 152 8.90 -30.80 -6.81
N LEU A 153 8.40 -29.58 -7.05
CA LEU A 153 9.29 -28.44 -7.24
C LEU A 153 9.95 -28.08 -5.91
N ARG A 154 11.28 -27.96 -5.87
CA ARG A 154 11.97 -27.50 -4.65
C ARG A 154 12.09 -25.98 -4.63
N ILE A 155 11.98 -25.36 -3.46
CA ILE A 155 12.11 -23.91 -3.27
C ILE A 155 13.11 -23.63 -2.14
N VAL A 156 14.14 -22.84 -2.43
CA VAL A 156 15.13 -22.43 -1.42
C VAL A 156 15.16 -20.92 -1.35
N ALA A 157 14.91 -20.36 -0.17
CA ALA A 157 15.15 -18.94 0.08
C ALA A 157 16.49 -18.76 0.80
N MET A 158 17.40 -18.00 0.19
CA MET A 158 18.72 -17.71 0.74
C MET A 158 18.77 -16.26 1.24
N SER A 159 19.11 -16.09 2.51
CA SER A 159 19.16 -14.77 3.16
C SER A 159 20.47 -14.57 3.91
N ALA A 160 20.86 -13.30 4.06
CA ALA A 160 22.02 -12.89 4.85
C ALA A 160 21.66 -12.38 6.25
N THR A 161 20.37 -12.23 6.57
CA THR A 161 19.89 -11.60 7.81
C THR A 161 19.14 -12.56 8.72
N LEU A 162 19.08 -12.21 10.01
CA LEU A 162 18.48 -12.99 11.11
C LEU A 162 16.95 -13.14 11.04
N ASP A 163 16.25 -12.49 10.11
CA ASP A 163 14.80 -12.63 9.92
C ASP A 163 14.42 -13.98 9.23
N GLY A 164 15.38 -14.91 9.15
CA GLY A 164 15.16 -16.25 8.61
C GLY A 164 14.11 -17.05 9.38
N GLU A 165 13.85 -16.74 10.66
CA GLU A 165 12.80 -17.41 11.44
C GLU A 165 11.40 -17.09 10.95
N ARG A 166 11.09 -15.80 10.72
CA ARG A 166 9.81 -15.38 10.16
C ARG A 166 9.59 -16.01 8.79
N LEU A 167 10.63 -16.01 7.95
CA LEU A 167 10.58 -16.59 6.61
C LEU A 167 10.41 -18.12 6.65
N ALA A 168 11.09 -18.81 7.57
CA ALA A 168 10.97 -20.25 7.74
C ALA A 168 9.57 -20.65 8.23
N GLY A 169 9.00 -19.88 9.17
CA GLY A 169 7.62 -20.04 9.61
C GLY A 169 6.61 -19.79 8.48
N PHE A 170 6.83 -18.76 7.66
CA PHE A 170 6.02 -18.48 6.49
C PHE A 170 6.13 -19.57 5.41
N LEU A 171 7.30 -20.13 5.17
CA LEU A 171 7.48 -21.20 4.17
C LEU A 171 7.11 -22.59 4.70
N GLU A 172 6.92 -22.74 6.02
CA GLU A 172 6.83 -24.02 6.71
C GLU A 172 8.04 -24.91 6.34
N ALA A 173 9.22 -24.32 6.41
CA ALA A 173 10.45 -24.91 5.91
C ALA A 173 11.51 -25.05 7.03
N PRO A 174 12.35 -26.10 7.00
CA PRO A 174 13.55 -26.14 7.82
C PRO A 174 14.42 -24.89 7.60
N ARG A 175 15.03 -24.40 8.68
CA ARG A 175 16.03 -23.33 8.64
C ARG A 175 17.42 -23.90 8.91
N LEU A 176 18.36 -23.61 8.02
CA LEU A 176 19.77 -23.94 8.19
C LEU A 176 20.59 -22.64 8.21
N SER A 177 21.53 -22.53 9.14
CA SER A 177 22.37 -21.34 9.28
C SER A 177 23.86 -21.69 9.19
N SER A 178 24.61 -20.88 8.44
CA SER A 178 26.07 -20.94 8.36
C SER A 178 26.67 -19.73 9.09
N ALA A 179 27.44 -19.99 10.13
CA ALA A 179 28.33 -18.99 10.72
C ALA A 179 29.42 -18.69 9.67
N GLY A 180 29.31 -17.56 8.97
CA GLY A 180 30.29 -17.19 7.95
C GLY A 180 31.70 -16.97 8.50
N ARG A 181 32.64 -16.64 7.62
CA ARG A 181 33.95 -16.09 8.00
C ARG A 181 33.88 -14.58 7.88
N SER A 182 33.74 -13.89 9.01
CA SER A 182 33.86 -12.43 9.09
C SER A 182 34.96 -12.07 10.09
N PHE A 183 35.91 -11.27 9.65
CA PHE A 183 36.89 -10.66 10.54
C PHE A 183 36.23 -9.50 11.31
N PRO A 184 36.71 -9.16 12.51
CA PRO A 184 36.15 -8.06 13.30
C PRO A 184 36.26 -6.73 12.54
N VAL A 185 35.20 -5.92 12.62
CA VAL A 185 35.14 -4.57 12.07
C VAL A 185 34.94 -3.58 13.23
N GLU A 186 35.86 -2.65 13.38
CA GLU A 186 35.73 -1.56 14.34
C GLU A 186 34.80 -0.47 13.78
N ILE A 187 33.72 -0.16 14.51
CA ILE A 187 32.71 0.80 14.07
C ILE A 187 32.88 2.10 14.86
N ALA A 188 33.08 3.20 14.14
CA ALA A 188 33.13 4.55 14.69
C ALA A 188 32.13 5.47 13.97
N HIS A 189 31.65 6.49 14.68
CA HIS A 189 30.81 7.54 14.11
C HIS A 189 31.65 8.79 13.84
N PHE A 190 31.83 9.14 12.57
CA PHE A 190 32.69 10.25 12.16
C PHE A 190 31.92 11.59 12.22
N PRO A 191 32.23 12.47 13.18
CA PRO A 191 31.38 13.61 13.50
C PRO A 191 31.35 14.64 12.37
N ALA A 192 30.14 15.10 12.03
CA ALA A 192 29.93 16.26 11.17
C ALA A 192 30.32 17.55 11.92
N ARG A 193 30.90 18.51 11.20
CA ARG A 193 31.01 19.89 11.68
C ARG A 193 29.64 20.57 11.62
N ARG A 194 29.47 21.66 12.37
CA ARG A 194 28.23 22.44 12.35
C ARG A 194 27.92 22.88 10.91
N ASP A 195 26.71 22.60 10.45
CA ASP A 195 26.21 22.90 9.10
C ASP A 195 27.04 22.29 7.94
N GLU A 196 27.81 21.23 8.22
CA GLU A 196 28.60 20.52 7.21
C GLU A 196 27.70 19.64 6.33
N ALA A 197 27.74 19.86 5.01
CA ALA A 197 27.06 19.01 4.06
C ALA A 197 27.75 17.62 3.94
N LEU A 198 27.02 16.63 3.44
CA LEU A 198 27.50 15.25 3.29
C LEU A 198 28.81 15.16 2.50
N GLU A 199 28.95 15.92 1.42
CA GLU A 199 30.12 15.87 0.54
C GLU A 199 31.42 16.29 1.25
N PRO A 200 31.52 17.49 1.86
CA PRO A 200 32.68 17.88 2.67
C PRO A 200 33.01 16.90 3.82
N GLN A 201 31.99 16.40 4.53
CA GLN A 201 32.18 15.41 5.60
C GLN A 201 32.75 14.10 5.04
N THR A 202 32.21 13.62 3.92
CA THR A 202 32.68 12.41 3.24
C THR A 202 34.13 12.54 2.80
N ARG A 203 34.50 13.69 2.21
CA ARG A 203 35.89 13.97 1.82
C ARG A 203 36.82 13.89 3.03
N ARG A 204 36.50 14.56 4.14
CA ARG A 204 37.26 14.51 5.39
C ARG A 204 37.41 13.08 5.92
N ALA A 205 36.35 12.29 5.87
CA ALA A 205 36.38 10.90 6.29
C ALA A 205 37.29 10.05 5.38
N VAL A 206 37.29 10.28 4.06
CA VAL A 206 38.18 9.60 3.11
C VAL A 206 39.64 9.95 3.37
N GLU A 207 39.98 11.24 3.52
CA GLU A 207 41.35 11.69 3.85
C GLU A 207 41.84 11.09 5.17
N HIS A 208 40.98 11.04 6.19
CA HIS A 208 41.27 10.41 7.47
C HIS A 208 41.48 8.90 7.33
N ALA A 209 40.60 8.19 6.62
CA ALA A 209 40.71 6.76 6.37
C ALA A 209 42.00 6.40 5.63
N LEU A 210 42.36 7.19 4.61
CA LEU A 210 43.57 6.98 3.83
C LEU A 210 44.85 7.20 4.64
N SER A 211 44.87 8.20 5.52
CA SER A 211 46.04 8.47 6.38
C SER A 211 46.18 7.50 7.56
N THR A 212 45.07 6.95 8.07
CA THR A 212 45.08 6.16 9.31
C THR A 212 45.16 4.66 9.08
N HIS A 213 44.49 4.15 8.04
CA HIS A 213 44.26 2.71 7.87
C HIS A 213 44.85 2.17 6.56
N PRO A 214 45.30 0.90 6.51
CA PRO A 214 45.72 0.26 5.27
C PRO A 214 44.53 -0.24 4.44
N GLY A 215 44.78 -0.50 3.16
CA GLY A 215 43.80 -1.11 2.24
C GLY A 215 42.91 -0.09 1.55
N ASP A 216 42.00 -0.62 0.72
CA ASP A 216 41.08 0.18 -0.08
C ASP A 216 39.91 0.69 0.77
N VAL A 217 39.37 1.84 0.35
CA VAL A 217 38.24 2.52 0.99
C VAL A 217 36.99 2.35 0.13
N LEU A 218 35.90 1.85 0.71
CA LEU A 218 34.58 1.79 0.09
C LEU A 218 33.67 2.85 0.72
N VAL A 219 33.11 3.73 -0.10
CA VAL A 219 32.25 4.83 0.35
C VAL A 219 30.84 4.62 -0.16
N PHE A 220 29.86 4.45 0.74
CA PHE A 220 28.44 4.34 0.39
C PHE A 220 27.76 5.70 0.32
N LEU A 221 27.25 6.04 -0.87
CA LEU A 221 26.54 7.28 -1.17
C LEU A 221 25.15 6.98 -1.76
N PRO A 222 24.15 7.86 -1.60
CA PRO A 222 22.78 7.56 -1.99
C PRO A 222 22.56 7.48 -3.50
N GLY A 223 23.41 8.09 -4.33
CA GLY A 223 23.24 8.06 -5.78
C GLY A 223 24.39 8.65 -6.59
N GLN A 224 24.25 8.56 -7.92
CA GLN A 224 25.26 9.00 -8.89
C GLN A 224 25.63 10.49 -8.75
N ARG A 225 24.64 11.37 -8.48
CA ARG A 225 24.90 12.80 -8.31
C ARG A 225 25.85 13.05 -7.13
N GLU A 226 25.61 12.37 -6.03
CA GLU A 226 26.44 12.47 -4.83
C GLU A 226 27.83 11.84 -5.07
N ILE A 227 27.89 10.70 -5.77
CA ILE A 227 29.15 10.07 -6.22
C ILE A 227 29.97 11.04 -7.07
N ALA A 228 29.38 11.69 -8.08
CA ALA A 228 30.10 12.57 -8.99
C ALA A 228 30.66 13.82 -8.28
N ARG A 229 29.92 14.37 -7.31
CA ARG A 229 30.39 15.49 -6.49
C ARG A 229 31.57 15.11 -5.62
N VAL A 230 31.44 14.01 -4.87
CA VAL A 230 32.53 13.50 -4.02
C VAL A 230 33.74 13.10 -4.87
N HIS A 231 33.52 12.49 -6.04
CA HIS A 231 34.58 12.14 -6.99
C HIS A 231 35.40 13.37 -7.39
N GLY A 232 34.74 14.43 -7.86
CA GLY A 232 35.39 15.70 -8.20
C GLY A 232 36.10 16.34 -7.01
N ALA A 233 35.48 16.34 -5.82
CA ALA A 233 36.07 16.89 -4.60
C ALA A 233 37.32 16.13 -4.11
N LEU A 234 37.48 14.87 -4.49
CA LEU A 234 38.65 14.04 -4.15
C LEU A 234 39.75 14.11 -5.21
N GLN A 235 39.38 14.27 -6.48
CA GLN A 235 40.31 14.15 -7.61
C GLN A 235 41.43 15.20 -7.59
N ASP A 236 41.15 16.40 -7.07
CA ASP A 236 42.12 17.50 -6.99
C ASP A 236 42.98 17.50 -5.71
N VAL A 237 42.74 16.55 -4.80
CA VAL A 237 43.26 16.61 -3.41
C VAL A 237 44.02 15.36 -3.03
N LEU A 238 43.60 14.20 -3.53
CA LEU A 238 44.26 12.93 -3.23
C LEU A 238 45.56 12.78 -4.03
N ASP A 239 46.51 12.06 -3.45
CA ASP A 239 47.74 11.64 -4.14
C ASP A 239 47.37 10.98 -5.48
N PRO A 240 47.98 11.36 -6.61
CA PRO A 240 47.74 10.74 -7.91
C PRO A 240 47.86 9.22 -7.88
N ALA A 241 48.65 8.63 -6.97
CA ALA A 241 48.76 7.20 -6.76
C ALA A 241 47.46 6.51 -6.31
N VAL A 242 46.53 7.24 -5.68
CA VAL A 242 45.22 6.72 -5.24
C VAL A 242 44.22 6.77 -6.39
N GLN A 243 43.61 5.63 -6.69
CA GLN A 243 42.61 5.54 -7.77
C GLN A 243 41.19 5.75 -7.21
N VAL A 244 40.49 6.78 -7.67
CA VAL A 244 39.08 7.02 -7.32
C VAL A 244 38.16 6.44 -8.38
N LEU A 245 37.35 5.46 -8.00
CA LEU A 245 36.44 4.71 -8.87
C LEU A 245 34.99 4.95 -8.46
N ALA A 246 34.08 4.99 -9.44
CA ALA A 246 32.65 5.02 -9.19
C ALA A 246 32.03 3.64 -9.42
N LEU A 247 31.03 3.26 -8.62
CA LEU A 247 30.28 2.02 -8.75
C LEU A 247 28.78 2.23 -8.51
N HIS A 248 28.00 2.30 -9.57
CA HIS A 248 26.54 2.49 -9.50
C HIS A 248 25.80 1.76 -10.63
N GLY A 249 24.49 1.55 -10.48
CA GLY A 249 23.68 0.71 -11.37
C GLY A 249 23.61 1.14 -12.83
N GLU A 250 23.81 2.43 -13.14
CA GLU A 250 23.84 2.93 -14.52
C GLU A 250 25.13 2.63 -15.30
N LEU A 251 26.21 2.22 -14.62
CA LEU A 251 27.43 1.80 -15.31
C LEU A 251 27.15 0.54 -16.15
N SER A 252 27.85 0.40 -17.28
CA SER A 252 27.80 -0.85 -18.05
C SER A 252 28.23 -2.03 -17.17
N VAL A 253 27.71 -3.22 -17.47
CA VAL A 253 28.05 -4.43 -16.71
C VAL A 253 29.56 -4.69 -16.75
N GLU A 254 30.21 -4.35 -17.86
CA GLU A 254 31.66 -4.40 -18.05
C GLU A 254 32.40 -3.43 -17.11
N ALA A 255 31.97 -2.16 -17.06
CA ALA A 255 32.59 -1.16 -16.19
C ALA A 255 32.42 -1.51 -14.72
N GLN A 256 31.23 -1.98 -14.30
CA GLN A 256 31.02 -2.46 -12.95
C GLN A 256 31.96 -3.63 -12.64
N SER A 257 32.05 -4.61 -13.55
CA SER A 257 32.92 -5.78 -13.40
C SER A 257 34.41 -5.41 -13.28
N GLN A 258 34.87 -4.37 -13.98
CA GLN A 258 36.24 -3.87 -13.87
C GLN A 258 36.56 -3.32 -12.48
N VAL A 259 35.63 -2.60 -11.85
CA VAL A 259 35.79 -2.09 -10.47
C VAL A 259 35.94 -3.24 -9.46
N LEU A 260 35.39 -4.42 -9.76
CA LEU A 260 35.47 -5.60 -8.88
C LEU A 260 36.81 -6.33 -8.95
N GLN A 261 37.62 -6.06 -9.97
CA GLN A 261 38.94 -6.64 -10.07
C GLN A 261 39.92 -5.92 -9.13
N PRO A 262 40.98 -6.58 -8.62
CA PRO A 262 42.03 -5.91 -7.87
C PRO A 262 42.66 -4.76 -8.67
N GLY A 263 43.11 -3.70 -7.99
CA GLY A 263 43.77 -2.57 -8.63
C GLY A 263 45.08 -2.98 -9.32
N PRO A 264 45.40 -2.43 -10.50
CA PRO A 264 46.69 -2.70 -11.15
C PRO A 264 47.84 -2.19 -10.27
N GLN A 265 48.90 -3.00 -10.14
CA GLN A 265 50.16 -2.63 -9.49
C GLN A 265 50.07 -2.27 -7.99
N GLY A 266 49.04 -2.73 -7.27
CA GLY A 266 48.93 -2.53 -5.82
C GLY A 266 48.58 -1.10 -5.39
N ARG A 267 48.11 -0.26 -6.32
CA ARG A 267 47.61 1.08 -6.01
C ARG A 267 46.39 1.02 -5.10
N ARG A 268 46.36 1.89 -4.10
CA ARG A 268 45.22 2.01 -3.18
C ARG A 268 44.03 2.63 -3.90
N ARG A 269 42.82 2.17 -3.59
CA ARG A 269 41.59 2.60 -4.26
C ARG A 269 40.59 3.22 -3.30
N VAL A 270 39.84 4.19 -3.80
CA VAL A 270 38.62 4.72 -3.18
C VAL A 270 37.47 4.42 -4.12
N VAL A 271 36.58 3.51 -3.71
CA VAL A 271 35.40 3.11 -4.48
C VAL A 271 34.18 3.84 -3.93
N LEU A 272 33.65 4.78 -4.70
CA LEU A 272 32.43 5.53 -4.40
C LEU A 272 31.24 4.76 -4.96
N ALA A 273 30.42 4.17 -4.10
CA ALA A 273 29.38 3.22 -4.49
C ALA A 273 27.99 3.58 -3.97
N THR A 274 26.95 3.15 -4.68
CA THR A 274 25.60 3.03 -4.11
C THR A 274 25.43 1.67 -3.41
N ASN A 275 24.20 1.34 -3.01
CA ASN A 275 23.84 0.03 -2.46
C ASN A 275 24.18 -1.15 -3.39
N VAL A 276 24.59 -0.91 -4.64
CA VAL A 276 25.15 -1.95 -5.52
C VAL A 276 26.33 -2.71 -4.92
N ALA A 277 27.06 -2.09 -3.98
CA ALA A 277 28.16 -2.73 -3.27
C ALA A 277 27.78 -3.34 -1.90
N GLU A 278 26.51 -3.24 -1.49
CA GLU A 278 26.02 -3.72 -0.19
C GLU A 278 26.09 -5.26 -0.14
N SER A 279 25.40 -5.90 -1.08
CA SER A 279 25.27 -7.35 -1.21
C SER A 279 26.00 -7.91 -2.46
N SER A 280 26.14 -9.24 -2.53
CA SER A 280 26.48 -10.08 -3.71
C SER A 280 27.78 -9.87 -4.50
N VAL A 281 28.40 -8.72 -4.38
CA VAL A 281 29.61 -8.33 -5.10
C VAL A 281 30.76 -8.33 -4.12
N THR A 282 31.97 -8.78 -4.46
CA THR A 282 33.15 -8.68 -3.58
C THR A 282 34.13 -7.67 -4.17
N LEU A 283 34.63 -6.76 -3.34
CA LEU A 283 35.71 -5.83 -3.69
C LEU A 283 36.98 -6.30 -2.96
N PRO A 284 37.90 -6.98 -3.65
CA PRO A 284 39.14 -7.46 -3.03
C PRO A 284 39.93 -6.26 -2.50
N GLY A 285 40.51 -6.34 -1.30
CA GLY A 285 41.38 -5.29 -0.76
C GLY A 285 40.69 -4.18 0.03
N VAL A 286 39.35 -4.12 0.05
CA VAL A 286 38.61 -3.19 0.93
C VAL A 286 38.83 -3.55 2.39
N ARG A 287 39.27 -2.56 3.17
CA ARG A 287 39.48 -2.65 4.62
C ARG A 287 38.84 -1.52 5.40
N VAL A 288 38.43 -0.45 4.72
CA VAL A 288 37.72 0.66 5.34
C VAL A 288 36.40 0.90 4.60
N VAL A 289 35.32 1.04 5.35
CA VAL A 289 34.01 1.47 4.86
C VAL A 289 33.70 2.85 5.41
N ILE A 290 33.20 3.74 4.57
CA ILE A 290 32.61 5.01 4.97
C ILE A 290 31.16 4.97 4.52
N ASP A 291 30.21 5.11 5.44
CA ASP A 291 28.79 4.97 5.15
C ASP A 291 28.05 6.28 5.42
N SER A 292 27.41 6.83 4.39
CA SER A 292 26.54 8.00 4.53
C SER A 292 25.28 7.72 5.37
N GLY A 293 24.90 6.45 5.54
CA GLY A 293 23.66 6.06 6.21
C GLY A 293 22.42 6.32 5.36
N LEU A 294 22.61 6.64 4.09
CA LEU A 294 21.56 6.99 3.14
C LEU A 294 21.56 6.03 1.95
N ALA A 295 20.38 5.85 1.37
CA ALA A 295 20.14 5.11 0.15
C ALA A 295 19.03 5.77 -0.67
N ARG A 296 18.95 5.44 -1.96
CA ARG A 296 17.75 5.71 -2.76
C ARG A 296 16.82 4.50 -2.71
N GLU A 297 15.62 4.68 -2.20
CA GLU A 297 14.61 3.64 -2.10
C GLU A 297 13.37 4.02 -2.92
N PRO A 298 12.68 3.03 -3.52
CA PRO A 298 11.45 3.28 -4.25
C PRO A 298 10.32 3.68 -3.29
N HIS A 299 9.64 4.78 -3.60
CA HIS A 299 8.51 5.29 -2.85
C HIS A 299 7.38 5.68 -3.81
N TYR A 300 6.14 5.38 -3.44
CA TYR A 300 4.98 5.81 -4.20
C TYR A 300 4.84 7.33 -4.16
N ASP A 301 4.91 7.99 -5.32
CA ASP A 301 4.60 9.41 -5.45
C ASP A 301 3.12 9.57 -5.86
N PRO A 302 2.23 9.97 -4.94
CA PRO A 302 0.80 10.12 -5.25
C PRO A 302 0.55 11.21 -6.29
N ASN A 303 1.48 12.15 -6.46
CA ASN A 303 1.33 13.28 -7.35
C ASN A 303 1.40 12.86 -8.82
N SER A 304 2.48 12.15 -9.17
CA SER A 304 2.66 11.62 -10.51
C SER A 304 1.89 10.32 -10.73
N GLY A 305 1.58 9.57 -9.66
CA GLY A 305 0.97 8.25 -9.75
C GLY A 305 1.94 7.15 -10.17
N PHE A 306 3.25 7.40 -10.02
CA PHE A 306 4.35 6.46 -10.27
C PHE A 306 5.20 6.31 -9.01
N SER A 307 5.97 5.23 -8.93
CA SER A 307 7.04 5.14 -7.92
C SER A 307 8.25 5.97 -8.34
N ARG A 308 8.86 6.68 -7.38
CA ARG A 308 10.09 7.47 -7.55
C ARG A 308 11.17 7.01 -6.58
N LEU A 309 12.42 7.35 -6.85
CA LEU A 309 13.55 7.04 -5.96
C LEU A 309 13.85 8.21 -5.03
N ASP A 310 13.46 8.07 -3.76
CA ASP A 310 13.70 9.07 -2.72
C ASP A 310 14.91 8.70 -1.85
N VAL A 311 15.58 9.72 -1.33
CA VAL A 311 16.72 9.51 -0.42
C VAL A 311 16.17 9.27 0.99
N ALA A 312 16.44 8.10 1.54
CA ALA A 312 16.01 7.69 2.87
C ALA A 312 17.19 7.18 3.70
N ALA A 313 17.02 7.18 5.02
CA ALA A 313 17.95 6.54 5.94
C ALA A 313 17.84 5.01 5.80
N ILE A 314 18.98 4.33 5.84
CA ILE A 314 19.01 2.86 5.74
C ILE A 314 18.58 2.20 7.04
N ALA A 315 18.17 0.93 6.94
CA ALA A 315 17.94 0.09 8.11
C ALA A 315 19.27 -0.30 8.80
N GLN A 316 19.19 -0.65 10.09
CA GLN A 316 20.31 -1.14 10.89
C GLN A 316 20.97 -2.37 10.23
N ALA A 317 20.16 -3.33 9.77
CA ALA A 317 20.67 -4.50 9.05
C ALA A 317 21.51 -4.13 7.81
N SER A 318 21.07 -3.13 7.02
CA SER A 318 21.86 -2.62 5.88
C SER A 318 23.15 -1.94 6.34
N ALA A 319 23.12 -1.13 7.41
CA ALA A 319 24.30 -0.50 7.96
C ALA A 319 25.34 -1.53 8.45
N ASP A 320 24.89 -2.64 9.02
CA ASP A 320 25.75 -3.72 9.50
C ASP A 320 26.33 -4.53 8.33
N GLN A 321 25.54 -4.80 7.29
CA GLN A 321 26.04 -5.41 6.05
C GLN A 321 27.09 -4.55 5.34
N ARG A 322 26.86 -3.22 5.28
CA ARG A 322 27.81 -2.25 4.73
C ARG A 322 29.10 -2.22 5.53
N ALA A 323 29.02 -2.17 6.86
CA ALA A 323 30.21 -2.24 7.71
C ALA A 323 30.97 -3.56 7.51
N GLY A 324 30.26 -4.68 7.44
CA GLY A 324 30.82 -6.01 7.19
C GLY A 324 31.62 -6.14 5.89
N ARG A 325 31.47 -5.20 4.94
CA ARG A 325 32.30 -5.14 3.73
C ARG A 325 33.78 -4.92 4.01
N ALA A 326 34.12 -4.25 5.11
CA ALA A 326 35.49 -4.05 5.56
C ALA A 326 36.13 -5.33 6.15
N GLY A 327 35.30 -6.27 6.63
CA GLY A 327 35.73 -7.46 7.37
C GLY A 327 35.80 -8.75 6.55
N ARG A 328 35.81 -8.69 5.21
CA ARG A 328 35.73 -9.89 4.36
C ARG A 328 37.04 -10.66 4.21
N VAL A 329 38.17 -9.96 4.17
CA VAL A 329 39.49 -10.57 3.88
C VAL A 329 40.41 -10.48 5.10
N ALA A 330 40.28 -9.41 5.88
CA ALA A 330 41.04 -9.15 7.10
C ALA A 330 40.20 -8.27 8.03
N SER A 331 40.68 -7.99 9.24
CA SER A 331 40.04 -7.00 10.13
C SER A 331 39.93 -5.64 9.43
N GLY A 332 38.88 -4.89 9.74
CA GLY A 332 38.59 -3.63 9.05
C GLY A 332 37.95 -2.57 9.93
N TRP A 333 37.62 -1.44 9.32
CA TRP A 333 37.04 -0.28 9.99
C TRP A 333 35.81 0.22 9.23
N ALA A 334 34.83 0.74 9.96
CA ALA A 334 33.65 1.38 9.40
C ALA A 334 33.40 2.73 10.06
N TYR A 335 33.39 3.79 9.25
CA TYR A 335 33.02 5.15 9.65
C TYR A 335 31.60 5.46 9.23
N ARG A 336 30.70 5.59 10.20
CA ARG A 336 29.31 6.01 10.02
C ARG A 336 29.23 7.53 10.04
N LEU A 337 28.69 8.15 8.99
CA LEU A 337 28.64 9.62 8.86
C LEU A 337 27.43 10.27 9.56
N TRP A 338 26.80 9.55 10.49
CA TRP A 338 25.68 10.02 11.30
C TRP A 338 26.00 9.90 12.79
N PRO A 339 25.33 10.63 13.69
CA PRO A 339 25.59 10.53 15.13
C PRO A 339 25.10 9.19 15.69
N GLN A 340 25.80 8.66 16.70
CA GLN A 340 25.43 7.40 17.36
C GLN A 340 24.02 7.43 18.00
N SER A 341 23.50 8.62 18.31
CA SER A 341 22.16 8.81 18.84
C SER A 341 21.03 8.62 17.82
N GLN A 342 21.33 8.62 16.52
CA GLN A 342 20.32 8.41 15.48
C GLN A 342 19.89 6.95 15.46
N ARG A 343 18.62 6.72 15.77
CA ARG A 343 17.99 5.39 15.71
C ARG A 343 17.60 5.07 14.27
N LEU A 344 18.01 3.90 13.79
CA LEU A 344 17.60 3.35 12.49
C LEU A 344 16.53 2.30 12.71
N GLU A 345 15.68 2.10 11.69
CA GLU A 345 14.75 0.96 11.67
C GLU A 345 15.56 -0.35 11.69
N PRO A 346 15.15 -1.39 12.43
CA PRO A 346 15.94 -2.63 12.53
C PRO A 346 16.16 -3.34 11.18
N GLN A 347 15.12 -3.40 10.35
CA GLN A 347 15.08 -4.14 9.08
C GLN A 347 14.54 -3.26 7.96
N ARG A 348 14.89 -3.62 6.71
CA ARG A 348 14.32 -2.99 5.53
C ARG A 348 12.82 -3.31 5.43
N ARG A 349 12.01 -2.31 5.08
CA ARG A 349 10.59 -2.49 4.79
C ARG A 349 10.43 -3.14 3.41
N ALA A 350 9.50 -4.08 3.27
CA ALA A 350 9.22 -4.72 1.99
C ALA A 350 8.70 -3.71 0.96
N GLU A 351 9.17 -3.80 -0.28
CA GLU A 351 8.81 -2.87 -1.35
C GLU A 351 7.30 -2.87 -1.62
N ILE A 352 6.64 -4.03 -1.51
CA ILE A 352 5.19 -4.20 -1.69
C ILE A 352 4.32 -3.29 -0.80
N THR A 353 4.86 -2.77 0.30
CA THR A 353 4.15 -1.87 1.22
C THR A 353 4.39 -0.39 0.96
N GLN A 354 5.30 -0.06 0.02
CA GLN A 354 5.82 1.30 -0.16
C GLN A 354 5.66 1.83 -1.60
N VAL A 355 5.35 0.95 -2.56
CA VAL A 355 5.26 1.29 -3.98
C VAL A 355 3.85 1.21 -4.52
N GLU A 356 3.66 1.77 -5.71
CA GLU A 356 2.47 1.61 -6.53
C GLU A 356 2.29 0.13 -6.97
N LEU A 357 1.05 -0.39 -6.97
CA LEU A 357 0.76 -1.82 -7.19
C LEU A 357 0.04 -2.14 -8.51
N THR A 358 -0.16 -1.19 -9.42
CA THR A 358 -0.83 -1.41 -10.71
C THR A 358 -0.07 -2.43 -11.56
N GLY A 359 1.27 -2.42 -11.52
CA GLY A 359 2.08 -3.45 -12.16
C GLY A 359 1.85 -4.85 -11.59
N LEU A 360 1.83 -4.96 -10.25
CA LEU A 360 1.54 -6.22 -9.56
C LEU A 360 0.14 -6.73 -9.89
N ALA A 361 -0.88 -5.87 -9.84
CA ALA A 361 -2.26 -6.25 -10.14
C ALA A 361 -2.41 -6.79 -11.58
N LEU A 362 -1.67 -6.22 -12.54
CA LEU A 362 -1.69 -6.72 -13.91
C LEU A 362 -1.03 -8.10 -14.05
N GLU A 363 0.08 -8.33 -13.34
CA GLU A 363 0.74 -9.65 -13.29
C GLU A 363 -0.18 -10.71 -12.60
N LEU A 364 -0.86 -10.35 -11.52
CA LEU A 364 -1.83 -11.23 -10.83
C LEU A 364 -3.03 -11.57 -11.72
N ALA A 365 -3.57 -10.59 -12.44
CA ALA A 365 -4.67 -10.83 -13.38
C ALA A 365 -4.25 -11.71 -14.57
N ALA A 366 -2.97 -11.63 -14.99
CA ALA A 366 -2.42 -12.51 -16.01
C ALA A 366 -2.27 -13.95 -15.53
N TRP A 367 -1.88 -14.11 -14.26
CA TRP A 367 -1.81 -15.40 -13.60
C TRP A 367 -3.20 -16.05 -13.42
N GLY A 368 -4.24 -15.23 -13.23
CA GLY A 368 -5.62 -15.67 -13.10
C GLY A 368 -6.07 -15.91 -11.64
N SER A 369 -5.20 -15.62 -10.67
CA SER A 369 -5.54 -15.66 -9.24
C SER A 369 -4.89 -14.50 -8.50
N SER A 370 -5.70 -13.81 -7.68
CA SER A 370 -5.22 -12.78 -6.74
C SER A 370 -4.94 -13.35 -5.34
N ALA A 371 -5.26 -14.63 -5.09
CA ALA A 371 -5.13 -15.28 -3.80
C ALA A 371 -3.75 -15.94 -3.60
N LEU A 372 -2.67 -15.28 -4.02
CA LEU A 372 -1.32 -15.80 -3.85
C LEU A 372 -0.81 -15.57 -2.43
N ARG A 373 0.04 -16.50 -1.97
CA ARG A 373 0.66 -16.44 -0.64
C ARG A 373 1.90 -15.53 -0.68
N PHE A 374 1.75 -14.27 -0.27
CA PHE A 374 2.86 -13.31 -0.10
C PHE A 374 3.40 -13.32 1.34
N VAL A 375 4.70 -13.05 1.50
CA VAL A 375 5.36 -12.90 2.81
C VAL A 375 4.77 -11.72 3.60
N ASP A 376 4.52 -10.61 2.90
CA ASP A 376 3.73 -9.48 3.37
C ASP A 376 2.58 -9.27 2.37
N ALA A 377 1.34 -9.29 2.84
CA ALA A 377 0.19 -9.12 1.96
C ALA A 377 0.19 -7.74 1.29
N PRO A 378 -0.18 -7.62 0.00
CA PRO A 378 -0.34 -6.32 -0.64
C PRO A 378 -1.40 -5.49 0.10
N PRO A 379 -1.13 -4.22 0.41
CA PRO A 379 -2.13 -3.34 1.02
C PRO A 379 -3.43 -3.29 0.21
N SER A 380 -4.56 -3.66 0.83
CA SER A 380 -5.85 -3.84 0.15
C SER A 380 -6.33 -2.58 -0.57
N GLY A 381 -6.17 -1.41 0.05
CA GLY A 381 -6.53 -0.12 -0.56
C GLY A 381 -5.69 0.21 -1.80
N ALA A 382 -4.38 -0.01 -1.74
CA ALA A 382 -3.48 0.23 -2.88
C ALA A 382 -3.77 -0.76 -4.02
N LEU A 383 -4.02 -2.04 -3.69
CA LEU A 383 -4.38 -3.05 -4.67
C LEU A 383 -5.76 -2.78 -5.30
N ALA A 384 -6.74 -2.28 -4.55
CA ALA A 384 -8.04 -1.89 -5.09
C ALA A 384 -7.93 -0.71 -6.06
N ALA A 385 -7.15 0.33 -5.71
CA ALA A 385 -6.87 1.46 -6.59
C ALA A 385 -6.16 1.04 -7.89
N ALA A 386 -5.23 0.10 -7.79
CA ALA A 386 -4.55 -0.52 -8.94
C ALA A 386 -5.54 -1.23 -9.88
N HIS A 387 -6.49 -2.02 -9.34
CA HIS A 387 -7.52 -2.66 -10.15
C HIS A 387 -8.44 -1.65 -10.84
N GLU A 388 -8.90 -0.63 -10.12
CA GLU A 388 -9.74 0.43 -10.70
C GLU A 388 -9.01 1.14 -11.85
N LEU A 389 -7.72 1.47 -11.66
CA LEU A 389 -6.93 2.07 -12.72
C LEU A 389 -6.79 1.13 -13.92
N LEU A 390 -6.48 -0.16 -13.72
CA LEU A 390 -6.34 -1.10 -14.83
C LEU A 390 -7.65 -1.32 -15.59
N GLN A 391 -8.80 -1.31 -14.91
CA GLN A 391 -10.11 -1.32 -15.56
C GLN A 391 -10.31 -0.06 -16.42
N ARG A 392 -9.99 1.12 -15.87
CA ARG A 392 -10.04 2.39 -16.60
C ARG A 392 -9.07 2.46 -17.79
N LEU A 393 -7.93 1.76 -17.72
CA LEU A 393 -6.97 1.62 -18.82
C LEU A 393 -7.44 0.59 -19.87
N GLY A 394 -8.54 -0.13 -19.62
CA GLY A 394 -9.01 -1.22 -20.47
C GLY A 394 -8.15 -2.48 -20.39
N ALA A 395 -7.25 -2.58 -19.41
CA ALA A 395 -6.37 -3.71 -19.19
C ALA A 395 -7.09 -4.89 -18.52
N LEU A 396 -8.11 -4.59 -17.71
CA LEU A 396 -8.98 -5.58 -17.05
C LEU A 396 -10.44 -5.37 -17.44
N THR A 397 -11.22 -6.46 -17.40
CA THR A 397 -12.68 -6.43 -17.48
C THR A 397 -13.29 -5.96 -16.16
N ALA A 398 -14.59 -5.67 -16.15
CA ALA A 398 -15.34 -5.36 -14.93
C ALA A 398 -15.29 -6.49 -13.88
N SER A 399 -15.14 -7.74 -14.33
CA SER A 399 -14.96 -8.91 -13.45
C SER A 399 -13.51 -9.13 -12.99
N GLY A 400 -12.56 -8.28 -13.40
CA GLY A 400 -11.15 -8.36 -13.01
C GLY A 400 -10.28 -9.26 -13.90
N GLY A 401 -10.84 -9.84 -14.98
CA GLY A 401 -10.08 -10.67 -15.92
C GLY A 401 -9.20 -9.84 -16.85
N ILE A 402 -8.01 -10.34 -17.20
CA ILE A 402 -7.10 -9.64 -18.12
C ILE A 402 -7.64 -9.59 -19.56
N THR A 403 -7.58 -8.42 -20.19
CA THR A 403 -8.01 -8.22 -21.58
C THR A 403 -6.86 -8.48 -22.58
N ALA A 404 -7.18 -8.54 -23.88
CA ALA A 404 -6.16 -8.60 -24.92
C ALA A 404 -5.22 -7.37 -24.90
N LEU A 405 -5.76 -6.19 -24.57
CA LEU A 405 -4.95 -4.98 -24.34
C LEU A 405 -4.07 -5.16 -23.10
N GLY A 406 -4.62 -5.67 -22.00
CA GLY A 406 -3.86 -5.96 -20.77
C GLY A 406 -2.67 -6.88 -21.02
N ARG A 407 -2.83 -7.94 -21.82
CA ARG A 407 -1.72 -8.83 -22.22
C ARG A 407 -0.65 -8.11 -23.04
N ARG A 408 -1.04 -7.25 -23.99
CA ARG A 408 -0.07 -6.42 -24.74
C ARG A 408 0.67 -5.45 -23.83
N MET A 409 -0.04 -4.79 -22.91
CA MET A 409 0.54 -3.89 -21.92
C MET A 409 1.55 -4.62 -21.04
N LEU A 410 1.19 -5.81 -20.58
CA LEU A 410 2.03 -6.67 -19.77
C LEU A 410 3.33 -7.04 -20.50
N ALA A 411 3.28 -7.38 -21.78
CA ALA A 411 4.48 -7.69 -22.59
C ALA A 411 5.43 -6.49 -22.76
N LEU A 412 4.92 -5.25 -22.64
CA LEU A 412 5.75 -4.05 -22.67
C LEU A 412 6.58 -3.84 -21.39
N GLY A 413 6.39 -4.64 -20.33
CA GLY A 413 7.23 -4.65 -19.12
C GLY A 413 7.64 -3.24 -18.65
N THR A 414 6.64 -2.40 -18.41
CA THR A 414 6.74 -1.03 -17.89
C THR A 414 5.48 -0.70 -17.10
N HIS A 415 5.43 0.48 -16.51
CA HIS A 415 4.27 0.94 -15.76
C HIS A 415 3.00 0.87 -16.63
N PRO A 416 1.88 0.31 -16.14
CA PRO A 416 0.68 0.11 -16.95
C PRO A 416 0.13 1.37 -17.62
N ARG A 417 0.25 2.55 -17.00
CA ARG A 417 -0.10 3.83 -17.66
C ARG A 417 0.69 4.07 -18.95
N LEU A 418 2.02 3.90 -18.91
CA LEU A 418 2.87 4.07 -20.09
C LEU A 418 2.60 2.96 -21.11
N ALA A 419 2.42 1.74 -20.63
CA ALA A 419 2.10 0.60 -21.47
C ALA A 419 0.78 0.82 -22.24
N ALA A 420 -0.26 1.35 -21.59
CA ALA A 420 -1.54 1.67 -22.23
C ALA A 420 -1.40 2.73 -23.32
N MET A 421 -0.66 3.82 -23.06
CA MET A 421 -0.38 4.86 -24.06
C MET A 421 0.42 4.32 -25.24
N LEU A 422 1.49 3.58 -24.99
CA LEU A 422 2.33 2.99 -26.04
C LEU A 422 1.56 1.95 -26.88
N ALA A 423 0.72 1.14 -26.23
CA ALA A 423 -0.07 0.09 -26.91
C ALA A 423 -1.27 0.64 -27.71
N GLN A 424 -1.71 1.87 -27.43
CA GLN A 424 -2.89 2.50 -28.07
C GLN A 424 -2.54 3.72 -28.94
N ALA A 425 -1.25 4.03 -29.12
CA ALA A 425 -0.82 5.18 -29.91
C ALA A 425 -1.27 5.14 -31.38
N GLY A 426 -1.45 3.94 -31.95
CA GLY A 426 -1.93 3.74 -33.31
C GLY A 426 -0.81 3.77 -34.36
N GLU A 427 -0.86 4.72 -35.28
CA GLU A 427 0.07 4.85 -36.41
C GLU A 427 1.52 5.15 -35.98
N ALA A 428 2.49 4.81 -36.84
CA ALA A 428 3.92 4.86 -36.52
C ALA A 428 4.42 6.22 -36.01
N THR A 429 3.94 7.34 -36.56
CA THR A 429 4.30 8.69 -36.12
C THR A 429 3.78 9.00 -34.71
N ARG A 430 2.56 8.54 -34.38
CA ARG A 430 1.99 8.66 -33.03
C ARG A 430 2.71 7.77 -32.04
N VAL A 431 3.13 6.57 -32.45
CA VAL A 431 3.98 5.67 -31.65
C VAL A 431 5.32 6.35 -31.33
N ALA A 432 5.96 6.99 -32.32
CA ALA A 432 7.20 7.73 -32.10
C ALA A 432 7.04 8.89 -31.10
N LEU A 433 5.91 9.60 -31.17
CA LEU A 433 5.55 10.66 -30.22
C LEU A 433 5.25 10.10 -28.81
N ALA A 434 4.56 8.97 -28.72
CA ALA A 434 4.30 8.28 -27.45
C ALA A 434 5.59 7.81 -26.77
N CYS A 435 6.60 7.40 -27.55
CA CYS A 435 7.93 7.08 -27.04
C CYS A 435 8.63 8.31 -26.43
N ASP A 436 8.49 9.48 -27.06
CA ASP A 436 9.01 10.74 -26.50
C ASP A 436 8.29 11.11 -25.19
N LEU A 437 6.96 10.99 -25.18
CA LEU A 437 6.15 11.24 -23.97
C LEU A 437 6.49 10.28 -22.84
N ALA A 438 6.62 8.99 -23.11
CA ALA A 438 7.02 8.00 -22.10
C ALA A 438 8.37 8.38 -21.47
N ALA A 439 9.36 8.73 -22.30
CA ALA A 439 10.67 9.17 -21.82
C ALA A 439 10.60 10.48 -21.01
N LEU A 440 9.76 11.43 -21.40
CA LEU A 440 9.55 12.68 -20.67
C LEU A 440 8.86 12.48 -19.32
N LEU A 441 7.91 11.55 -19.22
CA LEU A 441 7.19 11.22 -17.99
C LEU A 441 8.06 10.47 -16.99
N GLU A 442 8.96 9.60 -17.47
CA GLU A 442 9.92 8.88 -16.63
C GLU A 442 11.06 9.78 -16.12
N ALA A 443 11.41 10.82 -16.88
CA ALA A 443 12.56 11.67 -16.58
C ALA A 443 12.25 12.80 -15.58
N ARG A 444 13.32 13.32 -14.96
CA ARG A 444 13.26 14.62 -14.28
C ARG A 444 12.97 15.72 -15.30
N ASP A 445 12.33 16.78 -14.81
CA ASP A 445 11.99 17.93 -15.64
C ASP A 445 13.24 18.51 -16.33
N PRO A 446 13.27 18.57 -17.68
CA PRO A 446 14.41 19.15 -18.39
C PRO A 446 14.44 20.68 -18.34
N LEU A 447 13.36 21.36 -17.93
CA LEU A 447 13.29 22.83 -17.88
C LEU A 447 13.57 23.38 -16.48
N ARG A 448 14.35 24.46 -16.40
CA ARG A 448 14.65 25.13 -15.12
C ARG A 448 13.54 26.05 -14.62
N GLN A 449 12.84 26.73 -15.54
CA GLN A 449 11.84 27.76 -15.19
C GLN A 449 10.43 27.18 -14.92
N GLY A 450 10.27 25.85 -14.89
CA GLY A 450 9.00 25.20 -14.56
C GLY A 450 7.90 25.41 -15.60
N GLY A 451 6.65 25.46 -15.15
CA GLY A 451 5.45 25.58 -15.99
C GLY A 451 4.65 24.27 -16.06
N ASP A 452 3.34 24.36 -16.24
CA ASP A 452 2.42 23.21 -16.26
C ASP A 452 2.22 22.59 -17.65
N GLY A 453 2.52 23.31 -18.72
CA GLY A 453 2.42 22.79 -20.10
C GLY A 453 3.48 21.74 -20.45
N LEU A 454 3.06 20.53 -20.84
CA LEU A 454 3.98 19.49 -21.32
C LEU A 454 4.55 19.82 -22.71
N ALA A 455 3.84 20.62 -23.51
CA ALA A 455 4.27 21.02 -24.84
C ALA A 455 5.62 21.74 -24.86
N ALA A 456 5.91 22.59 -23.86
CA ALA A 456 7.20 23.27 -23.75
C ALA A 456 8.36 22.27 -23.62
N ARG A 457 8.19 21.22 -22.82
CA ARG A 457 9.21 20.17 -22.58
C ARG A 457 9.45 19.33 -23.83
N TRP A 458 8.37 18.96 -24.52
CA TRP A 458 8.49 18.25 -25.79
C TRP A 458 9.15 19.11 -26.88
N ARG A 459 8.80 20.40 -26.99
CA ARG A 459 9.46 21.33 -27.92
C ARG A 459 10.95 21.50 -27.62
N ALA A 460 11.34 21.55 -26.34
CA ALA A 460 12.75 21.58 -25.96
C ALA A 460 13.50 20.32 -26.41
N LEU A 461 12.88 19.14 -26.28
CA LEU A 461 13.43 17.87 -26.80
C LEU A 461 13.55 17.87 -28.34
N ALA A 462 12.51 18.33 -29.04
CA ALA A 462 12.52 18.46 -30.50
C ALA A 462 13.60 19.45 -30.99
N ALA A 463 13.75 20.60 -30.31
CA ALA A 463 14.77 21.61 -30.60
C ALA A 463 16.19 21.06 -30.37
N PHE A 464 16.40 20.32 -29.28
CA PHE A 464 17.68 19.67 -28.98
C PHE A 464 18.14 18.73 -30.10
N ARG A 465 17.23 17.95 -30.68
CA ARG A 465 17.54 17.07 -31.84
C ARG A 465 17.94 17.85 -33.09
N GLN A 466 17.49 19.10 -33.22
CA GLN A 466 17.86 20.00 -34.31
C GLN A 466 19.13 20.82 -34.01
N GLY A 467 19.84 20.49 -32.93
CA GLY A 467 21.05 21.22 -32.51
C GLY A 467 20.78 22.57 -31.86
N ARG A 468 19.51 22.91 -31.56
CA ARG A 468 19.12 24.13 -30.86
C ARG A 468 18.95 23.82 -29.36
N SER A 469 19.28 24.77 -28.49
CA SER A 469 19.03 24.64 -27.06
C SER A 469 18.27 25.86 -26.57
N ALA A 470 17.12 25.63 -25.93
CA ALA A 470 16.49 26.70 -25.16
C ALA A 470 17.41 27.07 -23.98
N ALA A 471 17.48 28.36 -23.64
CA ALA A 471 18.39 28.86 -22.61
C ALA A 471 18.09 28.29 -21.21
N ASP A 472 16.82 27.98 -20.96
CA ASP A 472 16.28 27.44 -19.72
C ASP A 472 16.39 25.91 -19.63
N ALA A 473 16.79 25.21 -20.69
CA ALA A 473 16.82 23.75 -20.73
C ALA A 473 18.14 23.15 -20.23
N ASN A 474 18.05 22.02 -19.53
CA ASN A 474 19.19 21.18 -19.18
C ASN A 474 19.53 20.26 -20.35
N ARG A 475 20.60 20.58 -21.09
CA ARG A 475 21.07 19.80 -22.25
C ARG A 475 21.37 18.34 -21.91
N GLY A 476 21.94 18.06 -20.73
CA GLY A 476 22.21 16.69 -20.28
C GLY A 476 20.93 15.91 -20.01
N GLY A 477 19.94 16.55 -19.38
CA GLY A 477 18.60 15.98 -19.17
C GLY A 477 17.92 15.64 -20.51
N LEU A 478 17.96 16.56 -21.48
CA LEU A 478 17.40 16.33 -22.81
C LEU A 478 18.09 15.19 -23.57
N ALA A 479 19.42 15.07 -23.46
CA ALA A 479 20.16 13.96 -24.06
C ALA A 479 19.76 12.60 -23.46
N ALA A 480 19.56 12.54 -22.14
CA ALA A 480 19.09 11.34 -21.45
C ALA A 480 17.67 10.95 -21.90
N ILE A 481 16.76 11.94 -21.97
CA ILE A 481 15.38 11.75 -22.46
C ILE A 481 15.39 11.24 -23.91
N ASP A 482 16.20 11.83 -24.80
CA ASP A 482 16.27 11.38 -26.19
C ASP A 482 16.79 9.94 -26.32
N SER A 483 17.79 9.58 -25.53
CA SER A 483 18.30 8.20 -25.46
C SER A 483 17.22 7.22 -25.01
N ALA A 484 16.46 7.55 -23.97
CA ALA A 484 15.34 6.74 -23.48
C ALA A 484 14.24 6.60 -24.55
N ALA A 485 13.87 7.69 -25.23
CA ALA A 485 12.89 7.65 -26.33
C ALA A 485 13.34 6.74 -27.49
N ARG A 486 14.63 6.76 -27.85
CA ARG A 486 15.19 5.84 -28.85
C ARG A 486 15.17 4.38 -28.40
N GLN A 487 15.34 4.12 -27.11
CA GLN A 487 15.21 2.76 -26.55
C GLN A 487 13.76 2.27 -26.66
N TRP A 488 12.78 3.13 -26.36
CA TRP A 488 11.36 2.84 -26.54
C TRP A 488 11.01 2.52 -27.99
N ARG A 489 11.45 3.35 -28.95
CA ARG A 489 11.26 3.09 -30.38
C ARG A 489 11.83 1.75 -30.83
N ARG A 490 13.06 1.42 -30.42
CA ARG A 490 13.68 0.11 -30.70
C ARG A 490 12.88 -1.05 -30.11
N ARG A 491 12.39 -0.92 -28.87
CA ARG A 491 11.58 -1.95 -28.22
C ARG A 491 10.25 -2.21 -28.93
N LEU A 492 9.64 -1.14 -29.44
CA LEU A 492 8.39 -1.20 -30.20
C LEU A 492 8.58 -1.48 -31.70
N ARG A 493 9.83 -1.64 -32.17
CA ARG A 493 10.18 -1.80 -33.59
C ARG A 493 9.59 -0.67 -34.46
N CYS A 494 9.64 0.55 -33.93
CA CYS A 494 9.18 1.75 -34.63
C CYS A 494 10.39 2.47 -35.25
N ASP A 495 10.48 2.43 -36.58
CA ASP A 495 11.52 3.11 -37.36
C ASP A 495 11.16 4.57 -37.68
N SER A 496 9.92 4.99 -37.37
CA SER A 496 9.48 6.37 -37.61
C SER A 496 10.18 7.35 -36.66
N VAL A 497 10.55 8.50 -37.21
CA VAL A 497 11.14 9.60 -36.45
C VAL A 497 10.00 10.48 -35.91
N PRO A 498 10.06 10.93 -34.65
CA PRO A 498 9.06 11.87 -34.14
C PRO A 498 9.09 13.17 -34.96
N PRO A 499 7.93 13.77 -35.20
CA PRO A 499 7.82 15.02 -35.96
C PRO A 499 8.62 16.16 -35.30
N SER A 500 9.07 17.12 -36.11
CA SER A 500 9.80 18.31 -35.63
C SER A 500 8.91 19.35 -34.94
N SER A 501 7.61 19.31 -35.20
CA SER A 501 6.57 20.13 -34.57
C SER A 501 5.26 19.35 -34.47
N VAL A 502 4.54 19.52 -33.36
CA VAL A 502 3.17 19.02 -33.18
C VAL A 502 2.31 20.04 -32.47
N GLU A 503 1.01 20.00 -32.75
CA GLU A 503 0.00 20.67 -31.93
C GLU A 503 0.01 20.10 -30.51
N ALA A 504 -0.20 20.96 -29.51
CA ALA A 504 -0.19 20.54 -28.11
C ALA A 504 -1.26 19.45 -27.81
N HIS A 505 -2.38 19.52 -28.52
CA HIS A 505 -3.47 18.55 -28.47
C HIS A 505 -3.03 17.12 -28.81
N ALA A 506 -2.09 16.93 -29.74
CA ALA A 506 -1.58 15.60 -30.07
C ALA A 506 -0.86 14.92 -28.89
N LEU A 507 -0.30 15.70 -27.96
CA LEU A 507 0.27 15.18 -26.72
C LEU A 507 -0.83 14.75 -25.75
N GLY A 508 -1.88 15.56 -25.56
CA GLY A 508 -3.01 15.23 -24.69
C GLY A 508 -3.80 14.03 -25.19
N ASP A 509 -3.98 13.88 -26.50
CA ASP A 509 -4.61 12.72 -27.13
C ASP A 509 -3.90 11.41 -26.70
N LEU A 510 -2.56 11.40 -26.73
CA LEU A 510 -1.77 10.24 -26.29
C LEU A 510 -1.83 10.06 -24.77
N LEU A 511 -1.73 11.14 -24.00
CA LEU A 511 -1.82 11.09 -22.54
C LEU A 511 -3.16 10.59 -22.03
N SER A 512 -4.25 10.82 -22.76
CA SER A 512 -5.59 10.35 -22.39
C SER A 512 -5.65 8.83 -22.18
N HIS A 513 -4.82 8.06 -22.91
CA HIS A 513 -4.67 6.62 -22.74
C HIS A 513 -3.90 6.23 -21.47
N ALA A 514 -2.96 7.06 -21.03
CA ALA A 514 -2.16 6.82 -19.81
C ALA A 514 -2.85 7.32 -18.53
N PHE A 515 -3.61 8.42 -18.65
CA PHE A 515 -4.25 9.10 -17.52
C PHE A 515 -5.74 9.32 -17.72
N PRO A 516 -6.52 8.24 -17.98
CA PRO A 516 -7.96 8.37 -18.21
C PRO A 516 -8.71 8.92 -16.99
N ASP A 517 -8.21 8.65 -15.78
CA ASP A 517 -8.71 9.18 -14.51
C ASP A 517 -8.40 10.67 -14.28
N ARG A 518 -7.49 11.25 -15.07
CA ARG A 518 -7.01 12.63 -14.95
C ARG A 518 -7.29 13.49 -16.19
N ILE A 519 -8.21 13.04 -17.04
CA ILE A 519 -8.85 13.90 -18.03
C ILE A 519 -9.68 14.93 -17.26
N ALA A 520 -9.58 16.20 -17.61
CA ALA A 520 -10.18 17.31 -16.89
C ALA A 520 -10.91 18.23 -17.85
N ALA A 521 -12.09 18.73 -17.46
CA ALA A 521 -12.82 19.77 -18.17
C ALA A 521 -12.82 21.07 -17.36
N ARG A 522 -12.70 22.20 -18.05
CA ARG A 522 -12.66 23.52 -17.43
C ARG A 522 -13.98 23.83 -16.71
N HIS A 523 -13.88 24.40 -15.52
CA HIS A 523 -15.05 24.85 -14.76
C HIS A 523 -15.72 26.04 -15.50
N PRO A 524 -17.06 26.06 -15.65
CA PRO A 524 -17.74 27.12 -16.40
C PRO A 524 -17.53 28.53 -15.87
N ALA A 525 -17.41 28.67 -14.54
CA ALA A 525 -17.28 29.98 -13.87
C ALA A 525 -15.84 30.38 -13.52
N ASP A 526 -14.85 29.49 -13.70
CA ASP A 526 -13.46 29.78 -13.31
C ASP A 526 -12.48 29.14 -14.31
N PRO A 527 -11.79 29.94 -15.15
CA PRO A 527 -10.89 29.42 -16.18
C PRO A 527 -9.59 28.81 -15.64
N LEU A 528 -9.31 28.94 -14.34
CA LEU A 528 -8.18 28.29 -13.68
C LEU A 528 -8.57 26.97 -13.01
N ARG A 529 -9.88 26.68 -12.86
CA ARG A 529 -10.37 25.45 -12.24
C ARG A 529 -10.83 24.45 -13.28
N TYR A 530 -10.60 23.18 -12.97
CA TYR A 530 -10.95 22.04 -13.79
C TYR A 530 -11.57 20.95 -12.92
N LEU A 531 -12.53 20.21 -13.46
CA LEU A 531 -13.09 19.02 -12.85
C LEU A 531 -12.47 17.80 -13.54
N LEU A 532 -11.83 16.92 -12.77
CA LEU A 532 -11.21 15.69 -13.24
C LEU A 532 -12.26 14.58 -13.42
N ALA A 533 -11.98 13.61 -14.28
CA ALA A 533 -12.81 12.44 -14.57
C ALA A 533 -13.08 11.58 -13.32
N ASN A 534 -12.18 11.62 -12.34
CA ASN A 534 -12.36 10.97 -11.03
C ASN A 534 -13.27 11.76 -10.05
N GLY A 535 -13.75 12.94 -10.45
CA GLY A 535 -14.67 13.80 -9.69
C GLY A 535 -14.00 14.83 -8.79
N ARG A 536 -12.65 14.90 -8.76
CA ARG A 536 -11.92 15.89 -7.97
C ARG A 536 -11.74 17.19 -8.75
N SER A 537 -11.74 18.32 -8.05
CA SER A 537 -11.35 19.61 -8.63
C SER A 537 -9.83 19.74 -8.68
N ALA A 538 -9.34 20.37 -9.74
CA ALA A 538 -7.95 20.76 -9.92
C ALA A 538 -7.85 22.25 -10.31
N ARG A 539 -6.74 22.90 -9.98
CA ARG A 539 -6.46 24.30 -10.30
C ARG A 539 -5.12 24.43 -11.03
N LEU A 540 -5.06 25.28 -12.05
CA LEU A 540 -3.84 25.68 -12.73
C LEU A 540 -3.03 26.71 -11.91
N PHE A 541 -1.76 26.91 -12.29
CA PHE A 541 -1.02 28.09 -11.84
C PHE A 541 -1.63 29.38 -12.41
N ASP A 542 -1.47 30.50 -11.69
CA ASP A 542 -2.07 31.78 -12.09
C ASP A 542 -1.54 32.32 -13.45
N HIS A 543 -0.31 31.94 -13.82
CA HIS A 543 0.33 32.30 -15.10
C HIS A 543 0.48 31.09 -16.04
N SER A 544 -0.46 30.16 -15.99
CA SER A 544 -0.47 28.96 -16.82
C SER A 544 -0.66 29.25 -18.31
N ASP A 545 0.15 28.60 -19.15
CA ASP A 545 -0.04 28.57 -20.62
C ASP A 545 -1.25 27.72 -21.04
N LEU A 546 -1.81 26.93 -20.12
CA LEU A 546 -2.99 26.08 -20.35
C LEU A 546 -4.30 26.82 -20.00
N ARG A 547 -4.21 28.09 -19.59
CA ARG A 547 -5.38 28.88 -19.21
C ARG A 547 -6.34 29.00 -20.40
N GLY A 548 -7.59 28.62 -20.16
CA GLY A 548 -8.66 28.74 -21.14
C GLY A 548 -8.84 27.51 -22.04
N GLU A 549 -7.96 26.52 -21.98
CA GLU A 549 -8.19 25.25 -22.67
C GLU A 549 -9.46 24.57 -22.14
N PRO A 550 -10.39 24.11 -22.99
CA PRO A 550 -11.63 23.48 -22.50
C PRO A 550 -11.38 22.14 -21.80
N TRP A 551 -10.40 21.38 -22.29
CA TRP A 551 -10.08 20.05 -21.82
C TRP A 551 -8.57 19.85 -21.68
N LEU A 552 -8.16 19.21 -20.59
CA LEU A 552 -6.77 18.91 -20.26
C LEU A 552 -6.62 17.42 -19.88
N VAL A 553 -5.41 16.89 -20.00
CA VAL A 553 -5.02 15.63 -19.35
C VAL A 553 -3.83 15.89 -18.44
N ALA A 554 -4.01 15.69 -17.14
CA ALA A 554 -2.95 15.90 -16.16
C ALA A 554 -2.08 14.65 -15.99
N SER A 555 -0.78 14.79 -16.24
CA SER A 555 0.20 13.74 -15.94
C SER A 555 0.78 13.86 -14.53
N GLU A 556 0.78 15.07 -13.94
CA GLU A 556 1.18 15.31 -12.55
C GLU A 556 0.20 16.27 -11.86
N LEU A 557 -0.25 15.87 -10.67
CA LEU A 557 -1.16 16.64 -9.81
C LEU A 557 -0.55 16.72 -8.41
N ARG A 558 -0.79 17.76 -7.62
CA ARG A 558 -0.50 17.75 -6.18
C ARG A 558 -1.79 17.87 -5.42
N TYR A 559 -2.12 16.88 -4.62
CA TYR A 559 -3.36 16.92 -3.84
C TYR A 559 -3.23 17.85 -2.64
N GLU A 560 -4.13 18.83 -2.54
CA GLU A 560 -4.25 19.73 -1.38
C GLU A 560 -5.64 19.59 -0.74
N ALA A 561 -5.88 20.28 0.38
CA ALA A 561 -7.09 20.10 1.19
C ALA A 561 -8.40 20.48 0.46
N LYS A 562 -8.34 21.36 -0.54
CA LYS A 562 -9.51 21.81 -1.31
C LYS A 562 -9.48 21.34 -2.76
N ASP A 563 -8.50 21.82 -3.52
CA ASP A 563 -8.32 21.51 -4.95
C ASP A 563 -6.97 20.80 -5.14
N ALA A 564 -6.83 19.96 -6.16
CA ALA A 564 -5.51 19.51 -6.61
C ALA A 564 -4.81 20.63 -7.38
N LEU A 565 -3.51 20.84 -7.19
CA LEU A 565 -2.72 21.71 -8.07
C LEU A 565 -2.27 20.92 -9.30
N LEU A 566 -2.56 21.42 -10.49
CA LEU A 566 -2.11 20.80 -11.73
C LEU A 566 -0.64 21.18 -11.97
N LEU A 567 0.25 20.20 -11.85
CA LEU A 567 1.69 20.41 -11.99
C LEU A 567 2.16 20.22 -13.43
N ARG A 568 1.59 19.24 -14.15
CA ARG A 568 1.87 19.00 -15.57
C ARG A 568 0.65 18.47 -16.31
N ALA A 569 0.33 19.05 -17.46
CA ALA A 569 -0.74 18.61 -18.34
C ALA A 569 -0.47 18.98 -19.81
N ALA A 570 -1.28 18.41 -20.70
CA ALA A 570 -1.43 18.87 -22.07
C ALA A 570 -2.92 19.06 -22.39
N PRO A 571 -3.27 20.00 -23.30
CA PRO A 571 -4.63 20.10 -23.80
C PRO A 571 -4.99 18.86 -24.62
N VAL A 572 -6.26 18.49 -24.63
CA VAL A 572 -6.80 17.35 -25.40
C VAL A 572 -8.06 17.78 -26.14
N ASP A 573 -8.23 17.30 -27.37
CA ASP A 573 -9.39 17.68 -28.18
C ASP A 573 -10.63 16.89 -27.73
N GLU A 574 -11.73 17.59 -27.45
CA GLU A 574 -13.01 16.95 -27.15
C GLU A 574 -13.49 16.06 -28.29
N ALA A 575 -13.30 16.48 -29.54
CA ALA A 575 -13.67 15.68 -30.70
C ALA A 575 -12.85 14.39 -30.77
N TYR A 576 -11.59 14.42 -30.32
CA TYR A 576 -10.80 13.20 -30.14
C TYR A 576 -11.39 12.33 -29.05
N LEU A 577 -11.64 12.87 -27.84
CA LEU A 577 -12.22 12.12 -26.73
C LEU A 577 -13.54 11.45 -27.11
N ARG A 578 -14.43 12.15 -27.83
CA ARG A 578 -15.72 11.58 -28.29
C ARG A 578 -15.57 10.43 -29.27
N ARG A 579 -14.50 10.41 -30.07
CA ARG A 579 -14.20 9.32 -31.00
C ARG A 579 -13.46 8.16 -30.33
N SER A 580 -12.54 8.47 -29.40
CA SER A 580 -11.66 7.48 -28.78
C SER A 580 -12.24 6.82 -27.53
N LEU A 581 -13.11 7.53 -26.80
CA LEU A 581 -13.75 7.09 -25.55
C LEU A 581 -15.27 7.37 -25.57
N PRO A 582 -16.01 6.97 -26.63
CA PRO A 582 -17.44 7.29 -26.77
C PRO A 582 -18.27 6.75 -25.60
N GLU A 583 -17.89 5.61 -25.03
CA GLU A 583 -18.59 4.94 -23.93
C GLU A 583 -18.59 5.74 -22.62
N ARG A 584 -17.68 6.72 -22.49
CA ARG A 584 -17.59 7.58 -21.29
C ARG A 584 -18.48 8.80 -21.38
N PHE A 585 -18.97 9.14 -22.57
CA PHE A 585 -19.95 10.20 -22.76
C PHE A 585 -21.35 9.63 -22.52
N VAL A 586 -21.84 9.79 -21.30
CA VAL A 586 -23.14 9.26 -20.88
C VAL A 586 -24.16 10.39 -20.77
N GLN A 587 -25.34 10.17 -21.35
CA GLN A 587 -26.52 10.98 -21.09
C GLN A 587 -27.51 10.17 -20.26
N GLN A 588 -27.82 10.65 -19.07
CA GLN A 588 -28.71 9.96 -18.14
C GLN A 588 -29.59 10.96 -17.38
N ASP A 589 -30.78 10.50 -16.99
CA ASP A 589 -31.65 11.24 -16.10
C ASP A 589 -31.24 10.90 -14.66
N VAL A 590 -30.66 11.87 -13.96
CA VAL A 590 -30.27 11.75 -12.57
C VAL A 590 -31.31 12.40 -11.67
N VAL A 591 -31.63 11.75 -10.57
CA VAL A 591 -32.43 12.33 -9.50
C VAL A 591 -31.47 12.70 -8.39
N GLN A 592 -31.51 13.95 -7.95
CA GLN A 592 -30.66 14.44 -6.87
C GLN A 592 -31.48 15.25 -5.87
N TRP A 593 -31.02 15.29 -4.63
CA TRP A 593 -31.56 16.18 -3.62
C TRP A 593 -31.11 17.63 -3.89
N ASP A 594 -32.06 18.55 -3.96
CA ASP A 594 -31.82 19.98 -4.02
C ASP A 594 -32.00 20.55 -2.61
N ALA A 595 -30.89 20.98 -1.99
CA ALA A 595 -30.89 21.47 -0.62
C ALA A 595 -31.68 22.77 -0.46
N ASP A 596 -31.63 23.66 -1.45
CA ASP A 596 -32.34 24.95 -1.42
C ASP A 596 -33.85 24.75 -1.53
N LYS A 597 -34.28 23.82 -2.38
CA LYS A 597 -35.71 23.49 -2.56
C LYS A 597 -36.22 22.44 -1.58
N ARG A 598 -35.32 21.80 -0.82
CA ARG A 598 -35.58 20.64 0.05
C ARG A 598 -36.46 19.59 -0.65
N ALA A 599 -36.13 19.28 -1.91
CA ALA A 599 -36.91 18.38 -2.74
C ALA A 599 -36.01 17.59 -3.70
N LEU A 600 -36.51 16.45 -4.17
CA LEU A 600 -35.88 15.75 -5.29
C LEU A 600 -36.11 16.52 -6.59
N VAL A 601 -35.03 16.71 -7.35
CA VAL A 601 -35.08 17.28 -8.69
C VAL A 601 -34.54 16.27 -9.69
N ALA A 602 -35.31 16.05 -10.76
CA ALA A 602 -34.85 15.26 -11.90
C ALA A 602 -34.11 16.17 -12.87
N ARG A 603 -32.88 15.78 -13.24
CA ARG A 603 -32.07 16.49 -14.24
C ARG A 603 -31.58 15.52 -15.29
N ARG A 604 -31.70 15.91 -16.55
CA ARG A 604 -31.05 15.23 -17.66
C ARG A 604 -29.63 15.78 -17.73
N GLN A 605 -28.66 14.93 -17.42
CA GLN A 605 -27.25 15.28 -17.43
C GLN A 605 -26.55 14.59 -18.58
N SER A 606 -25.76 15.36 -19.34
CA SER A 606 -24.70 14.81 -20.17
C SER A 606 -23.38 14.94 -19.42
N SER A 607 -22.60 13.87 -19.43
CA SER A 607 -21.39 13.76 -18.63
C SER A 607 -20.29 13.02 -19.38
N PHE A 608 -19.04 13.30 -19.00
CA PHE A 608 -17.89 12.47 -19.30
C PHE A 608 -17.36 11.90 -17.99
N ASP A 609 -17.46 10.58 -17.78
CA ASP A 609 -17.23 9.99 -16.46
C ASP A 609 -17.99 10.78 -15.35
N ARG A 610 -17.28 11.38 -14.39
CA ARG A 610 -17.88 12.20 -13.32
C ARG A 610 -17.96 13.70 -13.63
N ILE A 611 -17.54 14.11 -14.82
CA ILE A 611 -17.58 15.50 -15.28
C ILE A 611 -18.96 15.78 -15.87
N VAL A 612 -19.75 16.63 -15.23
CA VAL A 612 -21.04 17.09 -15.78
C VAL A 612 -20.78 18.18 -16.82
N LEU A 613 -21.19 17.94 -18.07
CA LEU A 613 -21.00 18.84 -19.19
C LEU A 613 -22.20 19.77 -19.40
N ASP A 614 -23.40 19.20 -19.30
CA ASP A 614 -24.67 19.95 -19.38
C ASP A 614 -25.69 19.33 -18.42
N SER A 615 -26.56 20.16 -17.85
CA SER A 615 -27.58 19.70 -16.91
C SER A 615 -28.88 20.51 -17.02
N ARG A 616 -29.93 19.86 -17.54
CA ARG A 616 -31.24 20.48 -17.75
C ARG A 616 -32.32 19.82 -16.90
N PRO A 617 -33.40 20.50 -16.51
CA PRO A 617 -34.53 19.86 -15.83
C PRO A 617 -35.11 18.72 -16.69
N ALA A 618 -35.32 17.54 -16.11
CA ALA A 618 -35.90 16.37 -16.78
C ALA A 618 -37.40 16.16 -16.50
N GLY A 619 -38.04 17.09 -15.80
CA GLY A 619 -39.46 16.99 -15.46
C GLY A 619 -39.70 16.10 -14.24
N ARG A 620 -40.49 15.03 -14.39
CA ARG A 620 -40.92 14.17 -13.27
C ARG A 620 -39.78 13.31 -12.75
N VAL A 621 -39.69 13.20 -11.43
CA VAL A 621 -38.76 12.30 -10.73
C VAL A 621 -39.20 10.86 -10.98
N ASP A 622 -38.30 10.08 -11.58
CA ASP A 622 -38.47 8.64 -11.73
C ASP A 622 -38.41 7.97 -10.34
N PRO A 623 -39.50 7.30 -9.90
CA PRO A 623 -39.53 6.58 -8.63
C PRO A 623 -38.43 5.51 -8.50
N ALA A 624 -37.93 4.95 -9.61
CA ALA A 624 -36.86 3.96 -9.59
C ALA A 624 -35.51 4.55 -9.12
N HIS A 625 -35.28 5.84 -9.39
CA HIS A 625 -34.04 6.56 -9.03
C HIS A 625 -34.21 7.42 -7.77
N ALA A 626 -35.44 7.69 -7.35
CA ALA A 626 -35.76 8.48 -6.17
C ALA A 626 -35.21 7.89 -4.86
N ALA A 627 -35.24 6.56 -4.71
CA ALA A 627 -34.76 5.90 -3.49
C ALA A 627 -33.28 6.16 -3.21
N GLY A 628 -32.43 6.11 -4.25
CA GLY A 628 -31.01 6.45 -4.13
C GLY A 628 -30.81 7.92 -3.75
N ALA A 629 -31.51 8.82 -4.43
CA ALA A 629 -31.41 10.26 -4.18
C ALA A 629 -31.88 10.66 -2.76
N LEU A 630 -32.92 10.01 -2.22
CA LEU A 630 -33.36 10.21 -0.83
C LEU A 630 -32.34 9.65 0.17
N THR A 631 -31.68 8.54 -0.17
CA THR A 631 -30.60 7.97 0.64
C THR A 631 -29.41 8.92 0.70
N ASP A 632 -29.02 9.51 -0.43
CA ASP A 632 -27.98 10.55 -0.48
C ASP A 632 -28.40 11.84 0.24
N ALA A 633 -29.69 12.20 0.20
CA ALA A 633 -30.20 13.32 0.98
C ALA A 633 -29.99 13.10 2.49
N VAL A 634 -30.27 11.89 3.00
CA VAL A 634 -30.03 11.54 4.41
C VAL A 634 -28.54 11.55 4.72
N ARG A 635 -27.68 11.12 3.79
CA ARG A 635 -26.22 11.21 3.95
C ARG A 635 -25.74 12.66 4.12
N GLN A 636 -26.37 13.62 3.45
CA GLN A 636 -26.04 15.05 3.56
C GLN A 636 -26.68 15.73 4.78
N LEU A 637 -27.95 15.43 5.07
CA LEU A 637 -28.71 16.06 6.15
C LEU A 637 -28.45 15.44 7.53
N GLY A 638 -27.86 14.24 7.57
CA GLY A 638 -27.68 13.46 8.78
C GLY A 638 -28.90 12.59 9.11
N LEU A 639 -28.71 11.68 10.07
CA LEU A 639 -29.76 10.73 10.48
C LEU A 639 -30.96 11.41 11.14
N ASP A 640 -30.79 12.61 11.70
CA ASP A 640 -31.87 13.39 12.31
C ASP A 640 -32.95 13.83 11.29
N ALA A 641 -32.65 13.73 9.99
CA ALA A 641 -33.64 13.95 8.93
C ALA A 641 -34.68 12.82 8.82
N LEU A 642 -34.46 11.68 9.49
CA LEU A 642 -35.36 10.54 9.51
C LEU A 642 -36.41 10.67 10.62
N PRO A 643 -37.57 9.98 10.50
CA PRO A 643 -38.66 10.04 11.49
C PRO A 643 -38.32 9.24 12.77
N TRP A 644 -37.28 9.63 13.51
CA TRP A 644 -36.93 9.01 14.78
C TRP A 644 -37.99 9.28 15.84
N THR A 645 -38.60 8.21 16.33
CA THR A 645 -39.49 8.25 17.50
C THR A 645 -38.74 7.78 18.74
N GLU A 646 -39.29 8.10 19.92
CA GLU A 646 -38.76 7.62 21.19
C GLU A 646 -38.64 6.08 21.21
N ASN A 647 -39.62 5.37 20.61
CA ASN A 647 -39.59 3.91 20.50
C ASN A 647 -38.39 3.39 19.69
N LEU A 648 -38.10 4.01 18.54
CA LEU A 648 -36.96 3.62 17.70
C LEU A 648 -35.63 3.98 18.35
N GLN A 649 -35.56 5.12 19.03
CA GLN A 649 -34.37 5.51 19.80
C GLN A 649 -34.12 4.54 20.96
N GLN A 650 -35.14 4.16 21.72
CA GLN A 650 -35.06 3.15 22.77
C GLN A 650 -34.62 1.79 22.21
N TRP A 651 -35.20 1.36 21.09
CA TRP A 651 -34.78 0.11 20.44
C TRP A 651 -33.30 0.14 20.02
N ARG A 652 -32.86 1.23 19.38
CA ARG A 652 -31.46 1.44 18.98
C ARG A 652 -30.52 1.41 20.18
N ALA A 653 -30.88 2.09 21.27
CA ALA A 653 -30.10 2.11 22.52
C ALA A 653 -29.99 0.71 23.14
N ARG A 654 -31.06 -0.09 23.11
CA ARG A 654 -31.05 -1.50 23.58
C ARG A 654 -30.07 -2.36 22.79
N VAL A 655 -30.07 -2.26 21.46
CA VAL A 655 -29.17 -3.03 20.58
C VAL A 655 -27.71 -2.65 20.83
N GLN A 656 -27.41 -1.35 20.87
CA GLN A 656 -26.06 -0.86 21.14
C GLN A 656 -25.56 -1.27 22.53
N SER A 657 -26.44 -1.21 23.53
CA SER A 657 -26.12 -1.66 24.88
C SER A 657 -25.79 -3.14 24.91
N LEU A 658 -26.62 -4.00 24.30
CA LEU A 658 -26.36 -5.45 24.25
C LEU A 658 -25.12 -5.82 23.45
N ARG A 659 -24.79 -5.10 22.37
CA ARG A 659 -23.54 -5.30 21.63
C ARG A 659 -22.31 -5.15 22.54
N ARG A 660 -22.38 -4.25 23.51
CA ARG A 660 -21.31 -4.03 24.51
C ARG A 660 -21.38 -5.03 25.67
N TRP A 661 -22.56 -5.27 26.22
CA TRP A 661 -22.75 -6.12 27.41
C TRP A 661 -22.66 -7.63 27.11
N MET A 662 -22.97 -8.01 25.87
CA MET A 662 -23.04 -9.39 25.38
C MET A 662 -22.45 -9.51 23.96
N PRO A 663 -21.13 -9.31 23.77
CA PRO A 663 -20.48 -9.35 22.45
C PRO A 663 -20.70 -10.69 21.71
N GLU A 664 -20.94 -11.78 22.43
CA GLU A 664 -21.27 -13.09 21.89
C GLU A 664 -22.57 -13.13 21.07
N LEU A 665 -23.47 -12.16 21.23
CA LEU A 665 -24.69 -12.06 20.42
C LEU A 665 -24.41 -11.55 18.99
N ALA A 666 -23.21 -11.04 18.71
CA ALA A 666 -22.78 -10.55 17.41
C ALA A 666 -23.78 -9.57 16.76
N LEU A 667 -24.33 -8.64 17.55
CA LEU A 667 -25.30 -7.65 17.09
C LEU A 667 -24.64 -6.58 16.20
N PRO A 668 -25.35 -6.03 15.19
CA PRO A 668 -24.82 -5.04 14.26
C PRO A 668 -24.50 -3.71 14.95
N ASP A 669 -23.61 -2.93 14.33
CA ASP A 669 -23.29 -1.59 14.80
C ASP A 669 -24.35 -0.62 14.28
N LEU A 670 -25.12 -0.03 15.19
CA LEU A 670 -26.14 0.96 14.86
C LEU A 670 -25.71 2.36 15.31
N SER A 671 -24.41 2.66 15.34
CA SER A 671 -23.89 3.99 15.69
C SER A 671 -24.17 4.94 14.52
N ASP A 672 -24.13 6.26 14.77
CA ASP A 672 -24.41 7.21 13.69
C ASP A 672 -23.43 7.02 12.53
N ALA A 673 -22.14 6.81 12.84
CA ALA A 673 -21.09 6.53 11.86
C ALA A 673 -21.40 5.27 11.04
N ALA A 674 -21.70 4.14 11.69
CA ALA A 674 -21.99 2.88 11.01
C ALA A 674 -23.27 2.95 10.16
N LEU A 675 -24.33 3.59 10.68
CA LEU A 675 -25.59 3.75 9.95
C LEU A 675 -25.43 4.66 8.73
N LEU A 676 -24.65 5.74 8.83
CA LEU A 676 -24.35 6.64 7.71
C LEU A 676 -23.48 5.95 6.64
N GLU A 677 -22.53 5.14 7.05
CA GLU A 677 -21.66 4.36 6.15
C GLU A 677 -22.47 3.30 5.36
N THR A 678 -23.51 2.74 5.97
CA THR A 678 -24.27 1.59 5.43
C THR A 678 -25.68 1.95 4.92
N LEU A 679 -26.00 3.24 4.73
CA LEU A 679 -27.33 3.71 4.30
C LEU A 679 -27.89 2.98 3.06
N ASP A 680 -27.02 2.72 2.09
CA ASP A 680 -27.40 2.03 0.84
C ASP A 680 -27.92 0.61 1.07
N THR A 681 -27.50 -0.04 2.16
CA THR A 681 -27.88 -1.42 2.48
C THR A 681 -29.17 -1.47 3.28
N TRP A 682 -29.28 -0.71 4.37
CA TRP A 682 -30.40 -0.84 5.30
C TRP A 682 -31.55 0.14 5.01
N LEU A 683 -31.26 1.36 4.53
CA LEU A 683 -32.26 2.42 4.38
C LEU A 683 -32.79 2.55 2.95
N ARG A 684 -31.94 2.41 1.92
CA ARG A 684 -32.35 2.57 0.51
C ARG A 684 -33.57 1.71 0.12
N PRO A 685 -33.69 0.43 0.54
CA PRO A 685 -34.89 -0.35 0.25
C PRO A 685 -36.18 0.25 0.86
N ALA A 686 -36.08 0.94 2.00
CA ALA A 686 -37.22 1.57 2.66
C ALA A 686 -37.75 2.79 1.89
N PHE A 687 -36.95 3.37 0.99
CA PHE A 687 -37.36 4.44 0.08
C PHE A 687 -37.92 3.93 -1.25
N ALA A 688 -38.05 2.61 -1.47
CA ALA A 688 -38.63 2.08 -2.68
C ALA A 688 -40.04 2.66 -2.94
N GLY A 689 -40.25 3.23 -4.13
CA GLY A 689 -41.51 3.87 -4.51
C GLY A 689 -41.80 5.23 -3.87
N LYS A 690 -40.91 5.75 -3.01
CA LYS A 690 -41.06 7.05 -2.34
C LYS A 690 -40.29 8.13 -3.08
N THR A 691 -40.83 9.34 -3.11
CA THR A 691 -40.24 10.50 -3.79
C THR A 691 -39.96 11.68 -2.86
N ARG A 692 -40.22 11.53 -1.55
CA ARG A 692 -40.02 12.55 -0.52
C ARG A 692 -39.53 11.90 0.77
N LEU A 693 -38.71 12.61 1.54
CA LEU A 693 -38.20 12.12 2.84
C LEU A 693 -39.32 11.87 3.85
N ASP A 694 -40.32 12.77 3.88
CA ASP A 694 -41.47 12.69 4.79
C ASP A 694 -42.46 11.56 4.46
N ALA A 695 -42.28 10.86 3.33
CA ALA A 695 -43.06 9.68 2.98
C ALA A 695 -42.54 8.40 3.68
N LEU A 696 -41.38 8.47 4.35
CA LEU A 696 -40.91 7.42 5.24
C LEU A 696 -41.58 7.61 6.60
N ASP A 697 -42.36 6.62 7.04
CA ASP A 697 -42.99 6.60 8.35
C ASP A 697 -42.18 5.79 9.39
N GLU A 698 -42.60 5.86 10.65
CA GLU A 698 -41.95 5.13 11.76
C GLU A 698 -41.88 3.62 11.50
N ALA A 699 -42.95 3.02 10.95
CA ALA A 699 -43.01 1.59 10.69
C ALA A 699 -41.99 1.16 9.63
N SER A 700 -41.90 1.88 8.51
CA SER A 700 -40.92 1.62 7.46
C SER A 700 -39.49 1.79 7.96
N LEU A 701 -39.21 2.85 8.74
CA LEU A 701 -37.89 3.07 9.32
C LEU A 701 -37.52 1.96 10.32
N GLY A 702 -38.48 1.54 11.14
CA GLY A 702 -38.29 0.46 12.10
C GLY A 702 -37.96 -0.88 11.43
N GLU A 703 -38.66 -1.25 10.35
CA GLU A 703 -38.34 -2.47 9.61
C GLU A 703 -37.00 -2.37 8.88
N ALA A 704 -36.66 -1.20 8.32
CA ALA A 704 -35.36 -0.95 7.70
C ALA A 704 -34.21 -1.21 8.69
N LEU A 705 -34.28 -0.66 9.90
CA LEU A 705 -33.28 -0.85 10.97
C LEU A 705 -33.17 -2.31 11.42
N LYS A 706 -34.29 -3.04 11.43
CA LYS A 706 -34.36 -4.44 11.87
C LYS A 706 -34.00 -5.43 10.76
N SER A 707 -34.02 -5.02 9.49
CA SER A 707 -33.85 -5.90 8.33
C SER A 707 -32.58 -6.75 8.37
N ALA A 708 -31.47 -6.20 8.91
CA ALA A 708 -30.19 -6.88 9.07
C ALA A 708 -30.18 -7.94 10.20
N LEU A 709 -31.21 -8.00 11.04
CA LEU A 709 -31.30 -8.89 12.19
C LEU A 709 -32.21 -10.11 11.91
N PRO A 710 -31.66 -11.34 11.96
CA PRO A 710 -32.46 -12.55 11.98
C PRO A 710 -33.45 -12.54 13.15
N TRP A 711 -34.59 -13.23 12.97
CA TRP A 711 -35.66 -13.25 13.96
C TRP A 711 -35.20 -13.72 15.36
N GLU A 712 -34.32 -14.72 15.43
CA GLU A 712 -33.74 -15.22 16.69
C GLU A 712 -32.95 -14.13 17.45
N ARG A 713 -32.25 -13.26 16.72
CA ARG A 713 -31.52 -12.13 17.31
C ARG A 713 -32.47 -11.06 17.83
N ARG A 714 -33.57 -10.81 17.13
CA ARG A 714 -34.63 -9.89 17.60
C ARG A 714 -35.23 -10.38 18.92
N GLN A 715 -35.53 -11.68 19.03
CA GLN A 715 -36.01 -12.27 20.28
C GLN A 715 -34.97 -12.18 21.42
N SER A 716 -33.70 -12.40 21.09
CA SER A 716 -32.61 -12.27 22.06
C SER A 716 -32.54 -10.84 22.63
N ILE A 717 -32.75 -9.81 21.80
CA ILE A 717 -32.81 -8.41 22.24
C ILE A 717 -33.97 -8.18 23.21
N ASP A 718 -35.15 -8.71 22.90
CA ASP A 718 -36.34 -8.58 23.76
C ASP A 718 -36.19 -9.32 25.10
N ARG A 719 -35.51 -10.47 25.10
CA ARG A 719 -35.20 -11.23 26.31
C ARG A 719 -34.16 -10.53 27.20
N HIS A 720 -33.03 -10.13 26.62
CA HIS A 720 -31.86 -9.68 27.40
C HIS A 720 -31.88 -8.18 27.72
N ALA A 721 -32.58 -7.37 26.93
CA ALA A 721 -32.84 -5.96 27.22
C ALA A 721 -34.33 -5.68 27.05
N PRO A 722 -35.21 -6.09 27.99
CA PRO A 722 -36.65 -5.93 27.83
C PRO A 722 -37.07 -4.45 27.90
N THR A 723 -38.20 -4.10 27.28
CA THR A 723 -38.77 -2.73 27.37
C THR A 723 -39.44 -2.46 28.71
N ARG A 724 -39.89 -3.51 29.40
CA ARG A 724 -40.56 -3.43 30.70
C ARG A 724 -40.13 -4.57 31.60
N ILE A 725 -40.23 -4.37 32.91
CA ILE A 725 -40.02 -5.41 33.91
C ILE A 725 -41.19 -5.44 34.89
N SER A 726 -41.55 -6.65 35.31
CA SER A 726 -42.50 -6.86 36.40
C SER A 726 -41.85 -6.49 37.74
N VAL A 727 -42.53 -5.66 38.52
CA VAL A 727 -42.11 -5.29 39.88
C VAL A 727 -42.97 -6.05 40.91
N PRO A 728 -42.52 -6.22 42.18
CA PRO A 728 -43.20 -7.04 43.18
C PRO A 728 -44.68 -6.73 43.40
N SER A 729 -45.15 -5.51 43.14
CA SER A 729 -46.56 -5.16 43.20
C SER A 729 -47.43 -5.80 42.11
N GLY A 730 -46.85 -6.59 41.19
CA GLY A 730 -47.53 -7.18 40.03
C GLY A 730 -47.72 -6.22 38.85
N MET A 731 -47.11 -5.04 38.89
CA MET A 731 -47.19 -4.04 37.81
C MET A 731 -46.00 -4.16 36.87
N GLU A 732 -46.18 -3.77 35.60
CA GLU A 732 -45.07 -3.63 34.66
C GLU A 732 -44.60 -2.19 34.54
N ARG A 733 -43.28 -2.00 34.66
CA ARG A 733 -42.63 -0.69 34.61
C ARG A 733 -41.65 -0.60 33.44
N PRO A 734 -41.68 0.50 32.67
CA PRO A 734 -40.77 0.67 31.54
C PRO A 734 -39.33 0.82 32.00
N ILE A 735 -38.42 0.31 31.19
CA ILE A 735 -36.97 0.50 31.34
C ILE A 735 -36.52 1.48 30.27
N SER A 736 -35.83 2.53 30.69
CA SER A 736 -35.24 3.52 29.78
C SER A 736 -33.77 3.19 29.54
N TYR A 737 -33.40 3.03 28.28
CA TYR A 737 -32.04 2.85 27.80
C TYR A 737 -31.52 4.16 27.21
N ALA A 738 -30.24 4.46 27.41
CA ALA A 738 -29.62 5.66 26.89
C ALA A 738 -28.15 5.41 26.53
N LEU A 739 -27.63 6.22 25.63
CA LEU A 739 -26.22 6.27 25.26
C LEU A 739 -25.66 7.64 25.64
N ASP A 740 -24.38 7.72 25.98
CA ASP A 740 -23.68 8.99 26.16
C ASP A 740 -23.24 9.61 24.82
N HIS A 741 -22.59 10.77 24.86
CA HIS A 741 -22.12 11.48 23.66
C HIS A 741 -21.03 10.72 22.88
N ALA A 742 -20.36 9.75 23.51
CA ALA A 742 -19.38 8.87 22.87
C ALA A 742 -20.02 7.56 22.36
N GLY A 743 -21.35 7.44 22.42
CA GLY A 743 -22.09 6.25 22.01
C GLY A 743 -21.97 5.08 22.99
N GLN A 744 -21.47 5.29 24.20
CA GLN A 744 -21.37 4.25 25.23
C GLN A 744 -22.69 4.09 25.97
N PRO A 745 -23.09 2.84 26.32
CA PRO A 745 -24.34 2.60 27.02
C PRO A 745 -24.29 3.11 28.46
N LEU A 746 -25.26 3.94 28.80
CA LEU A 746 -25.52 4.35 30.18
C LEU A 746 -26.28 3.23 30.93
N PRO A 747 -26.14 3.15 32.26
CA PRO A 747 -26.91 2.20 33.05
C PRO A 747 -28.43 2.35 32.82
N PRO A 748 -29.14 1.27 32.48
CA PRO A 748 -30.57 1.31 32.18
C PRO A 748 -31.37 1.73 33.42
N VAL A 749 -32.36 2.60 33.23
CA VAL A 749 -33.12 3.23 34.31
C VAL A 749 -34.50 2.62 34.47
N LEU A 750 -34.85 2.25 35.70
CA LEU A 750 -36.20 1.86 36.10
C LEU A 750 -36.78 2.92 37.03
N ALA A 751 -37.69 3.75 36.50
CA ALA A 751 -38.46 4.69 37.30
C ALA A 751 -39.68 4.00 37.91
N VAL A 752 -39.67 3.85 39.23
CA VAL A 752 -40.66 3.03 39.95
C VAL A 752 -40.99 3.64 41.31
N LYS A 753 -42.25 3.57 41.72
CA LYS A 753 -42.66 4.04 43.05
C LYS A 753 -42.07 3.14 44.12
N LEU A 754 -41.54 3.75 45.18
CA LEU A 754 -40.84 3.03 46.24
C LEU A 754 -41.67 1.89 46.84
N GLN A 755 -42.98 2.11 47.05
CA GLN A 755 -43.86 1.10 47.64
C GLN A 755 -44.13 -0.13 46.75
N GLU A 756 -43.79 -0.07 45.46
CA GLU A 756 -43.94 -1.21 44.54
C GLU A 756 -42.75 -2.17 44.61
N LEU A 757 -41.67 -1.79 45.29
CA LEU A 757 -40.47 -2.60 45.46
C LEU A 757 -40.35 -3.25 46.85
N PHE A 758 -41.31 -3.05 47.75
CA PHE A 758 -41.27 -3.75 49.04
C PHE A 758 -41.25 -5.27 48.85
N GLY A 759 -40.52 -5.98 49.71
CA GLY A 759 -40.28 -7.41 49.54
C GLY A 759 -39.14 -7.77 48.58
N LEU A 760 -38.58 -6.79 47.85
CA LEU A 760 -37.46 -7.02 46.93
C LEU A 760 -36.12 -6.71 47.61
N ALA A 761 -35.34 -7.78 47.84
CA ALA A 761 -34.06 -7.66 48.53
C ALA A 761 -32.91 -7.18 47.62
N GLU A 762 -32.89 -7.61 46.37
CA GLU A 762 -31.78 -7.38 45.43
C GLU A 762 -32.22 -6.50 44.26
N THR A 763 -31.31 -5.65 43.77
CA THR A 763 -31.57 -4.80 42.59
C THR A 763 -31.87 -5.69 41.37
N PRO A 764 -32.97 -5.45 40.63
CA PRO A 764 -33.25 -6.18 39.38
C PRO A 764 -32.10 -6.03 38.39
N ARG A 765 -31.80 -7.13 37.69
CA ARG A 765 -30.73 -7.19 36.69
C ARG A 765 -31.28 -7.69 35.35
N ILE A 766 -30.72 -7.17 34.26
CA ILE A 766 -30.99 -7.59 32.89
C ILE A 766 -29.72 -8.18 32.26
N ALA A 767 -29.77 -8.57 30.99
CA ALA A 767 -28.66 -9.20 30.25
C ALA A 767 -28.10 -10.42 31.00
N ASP A 768 -28.98 -11.35 31.38
CA ASP A 768 -28.66 -12.56 32.16
C ASP A 768 -27.90 -12.27 33.47
N GLY A 769 -28.34 -11.23 34.19
CA GLY A 769 -27.81 -10.86 35.50
C GLY A 769 -26.59 -9.93 35.46
N ARG A 770 -26.04 -9.63 34.28
CA ARG A 770 -24.82 -8.83 34.13
C ARG A 770 -25.00 -7.37 34.52
N ILE A 771 -26.15 -6.79 34.17
CA ILE A 771 -26.36 -5.34 34.24
C ILE A 771 -27.43 -5.01 35.29
N PRO A 772 -27.09 -4.36 36.42
CA PRO A 772 -28.07 -3.88 37.38
C PRO A 772 -28.83 -2.68 36.82
N LEU A 773 -30.13 -2.62 37.10
CA LEU A 773 -30.94 -1.45 36.79
C LEU A 773 -30.63 -0.31 37.78
N THR A 774 -30.54 0.91 37.26
CA THR A 774 -30.56 2.12 38.08
C THR A 774 -31.98 2.43 38.48
N LEU A 775 -32.28 2.32 39.77
CA LEU A 775 -33.61 2.58 40.31
C LEU A 775 -33.78 4.08 40.55
N HIS A 776 -34.69 4.70 39.83
CA HIS A 776 -35.21 6.03 40.17
C HIS A 776 -36.44 5.83 41.06
N LEU A 777 -36.22 5.85 42.37
CA LEU A 777 -37.25 5.60 43.37
C LEU A 777 -38.15 6.84 43.49
N LEU A 778 -39.45 6.64 43.26
CA LEU A 778 -40.43 7.71 43.22
C LEU A 778 -41.38 7.67 44.43
N SER A 779 -41.91 8.82 44.81
CA SER A 779 -43.00 8.94 45.78
C SER A 779 -44.32 8.43 45.20
N PRO A 780 -45.38 8.25 46.01
CA PRO A 780 -46.70 7.91 45.50
C PRO A 780 -47.22 8.88 44.44
N GLY A 781 -46.85 10.16 44.55
CA GLY A 781 -47.15 11.23 43.59
C GLY A 781 -46.18 11.36 42.43
N GLY A 782 -45.23 10.43 42.25
CA GLY A 782 -44.31 10.39 41.11
C GLY A 782 -43.10 11.33 41.23
N ARG A 783 -42.85 11.93 42.39
CA ARG A 783 -41.66 12.79 42.59
C ARG A 783 -40.42 11.95 42.90
N PRO A 784 -39.22 12.28 42.36
CA PRO A 784 -37.98 11.59 42.70
C PRO A 784 -37.70 11.66 44.20
N LEU A 785 -37.34 10.51 44.79
CA LEU A 785 -36.92 10.38 46.18
C LEU A 785 -35.43 10.08 46.27
N GLN A 786 -34.98 9.06 45.53
CA GLN A 786 -33.60 8.60 45.57
C GLN A 786 -33.25 7.90 44.25
N VAL A 787 -31.98 7.98 43.85
CA VAL A 787 -31.40 7.17 42.77
C VAL A 787 -30.43 6.17 43.38
N THR A 788 -30.55 4.88 43.05
CA THR A 788 -29.65 3.83 43.55
C THR A 788 -29.49 2.68 42.56
N GLN A 789 -28.31 2.05 42.54
CA GLN A 789 -28.06 0.75 41.89
C GLN A 789 -27.91 -0.39 42.91
N ASP A 790 -27.91 -0.05 44.21
CA ASP A 790 -27.82 -0.99 45.32
C ASP A 790 -29.05 -0.80 46.22
N LEU A 791 -30.11 -1.55 45.88
CA LEU A 791 -31.37 -1.52 46.61
C LEU A 791 -31.20 -2.05 48.05
N LYS A 792 -30.29 -3.01 48.24
CA LYS A 792 -30.03 -3.62 49.53
C LYS A 792 -29.43 -2.60 50.51
N SER A 793 -28.42 -1.87 50.07
CA SER A 793 -27.82 -0.78 50.84
C SER A 793 -28.82 0.34 51.11
N PHE A 794 -29.64 0.70 50.11
CA PHE A 794 -30.71 1.69 50.28
C PHE A 794 -31.68 1.32 51.41
N TRP A 795 -32.16 0.08 51.48
CA TRP A 795 -33.05 -0.37 52.54
C TRP A 795 -32.44 -0.28 53.94
N ALA A 796 -31.15 -0.62 54.06
CA ALA A 796 -30.45 -0.63 55.34
C ALA A 796 -30.11 0.78 55.85
N THR A 797 -29.75 1.70 54.95
CA THR A 797 -29.12 2.97 55.33
C THR A 797 -29.98 4.20 55.07
N THR A 798 -30.67 4.25 53.93
CA THR A 798 -31.31 5.48 53.42
C THR A 798 -32.83 5.46 53.59
N TYR A 799 -33.44 4.27 53.55
CA TYR A 799 -34.88 4.11 53.71
C TYR A 799 -35.45 4.67 55.03
N PRO A 800 -34.80 4.55 56.21
CA PRO A 800 -35.35 5.08 57.46
C PRO A 800 -35.67 6.58 57.40
N ASP A 801 -34.80 7.37 56.75
CA ASP A 801 -34.98 8.81 56.57
C ASP A 801 -36.07 9.13 55.55
N VAL A 802 -36.03 8.47 54.38
CA VAL A 802 -37.06 8.60 53.33
C VAL A 802 -38.44 8.26 53.90
N LYS A 803 -38.52 7.20 54.71
CA LYS A 803 -39.75 6.77 55.38
C LYS A 803 -40.28 7.82 56.34
N LYS A 804 -39.44 8.45 57.16
CA LYS A 804 -39.85 9.51 58.11
C LYS A 804 -40.49 10.68 57.37
N GLU A 805 -39.88 11.10 56.26
CA GLU A 805 -40.42 12.16 55.40
C GLU A 805 -41.74 11.75 54.73
N MET A 806 -41.78 10.53 54.18
CA MET A 806 -42.94 10.04 53.43
C MET A 806 -44.14 9.71 54.31
N LYS A 807 -43.94 9.28 55.57
CA LYS A 807 -45.02 9.13 56.57
C LYS A 807 -45.74 10.45 56.82
N GLY A 808 -45.02 11.58 56.83
CA GLY A 808 -45.60 12.91 56.99
C GLY A 808 -46.36 13.39 55.74
N ARG A 809 -45.78 13.23 54.55
CA ARG A 809 -46.35 13.73 53.29
C ARG A 809 -47.45 12.83 52.69
N TYR A 810 -47.36 11.52 52.90
CA TYR A 810 -48.26 10.51 52.34
C TYR A 810 -48.73 9.51 53.42
N PRO A 811 -49.48 9.95 54.44
CA PRO A 811 -49.84 9.13 55.60
C PRO A 811 -50.77 7.95 55.27
N ARG A 812 -51.45 7.98 54.11
CA ARG A 812 -52.37 6.92 53.65
C ARG A 812 -51.69 5.77 52.89
N HIS A 813 -50.39 5.88 52.67
CA HIS A 813 -49.59 4.84 52.00
C HIS A 813 -48.83 4.00 53.02
N PRO A 814 -48.58 2.71 52.73
CA PRO A 814 -47.84 1.83 53.64
C PRO A 814 -46.36 2.21 53.66
N TRP A 815 -45.84 2.45 54.88
CA TRP A 815 -44.44 2.80 55.16
C TRP A 815 -43.91 1.87 56.27
N PRO A 816 -43.66 0.59 55.96
CA PRO A 816 -43.36 -0.46 56.94
C PRO A 816 -42.06 -0.19 57.72
N ASP A 817 -41.97 -0.73 58.95
CA ASP A 817 -40.70 -0.81 59.71
C ASP A 817 -39.74 -1.81 59.08
N ASP A 818 -40.26 -2.90 58.54
CA ASP A 818 -39.49 -3.85 57.74
C ASP A 818 -39.88 -3.78 56.24
N PRO A 819 -39.09 -3.11 55.39
CA PRO A 819 -39.33 -3.08 53.95
C PRO A 819 -39.00 -4.40 53.23
N TRP A 820 -38.27 -5.33 53.87
CA TRP A 820 -37.77 -6.56 53.26
C TRP A 820 -38.83 -7.65 53.15
N THR A 821 -39.81 -7.65 54.05
CA THR A 821 -40.90 -8.65 54.10
C THR A 821 -42.27 -8.05 53.82
N ALA A 822 -42.36 -6.73 53.68
CA ALA A 822 -43.61 -6.05 53.43
C ALA A 822 -44.18 -6.38 52.04
N ALA A 823 -45.50 -6.58 51.98
CA ALA A 823 -46.21 -6.77 50.72
C ALA A 823 -46.17 -5.47 49.89
N ALA A 824 -45.59 -5.55 48.69
CA ALA A 824 -45.64 -4.45 47.73
C ALA A 824 -47.07 -4.15 47.27
N THR A 825 -47.36 -2.87 47.06
CA THR A 825 -48.68 -2.45 46.58
C THR A 825 -48.58 -1.18 45.75
N HIS A 826 -49.42 -1.11 44.71
CA HIS A 826 -49.62 0.11 43.92
C HIS A 826 -50.79 0.97 44.48
N ARG A 827 -51.58 0.44 45.43
CA ARG A 827 -52.80 1.09 45.94
C ARG A 827 -52.57 1.77 47.30
N ALA A 828 -53.33 2.84 47.58
CA ALA A 828 -53.43 3.41 48.92
C ALA A 828 -54.31 2.51 49.82
N LYS A 829 -54.16 2.58 51.15
CA LYS A 829 -55.02 1.81 52.08
C LYS A 829 -56.51 2.14 51.87
N PRO A 830 -57.42 1.14 51.92
CA PRO A 830 -58.87 1.39 51.91
C PRO A 830 -59.29 2.28 53.09
N ARG A 831 -60.31 3.13 52.92
CA ARG A 831 -60.86 3.96 54.00
C ARG A 831 -61.47 3.05 55.09
N GLY A 832 -60.94 3.10 56.31
CA GLY A 832 -61.52 2.44 57.50
C GLY A 832 -60.63 1.43 58.25
N THR A 833 -59.35 1.32 57.91
CA THR A 833 -58.36 0.44 58.59
C THR A 833 -57.09 1.15 59.00
#